data_AF-A0A6P6SAK7-F1
#
_entry.id   AF-A0A6P6SAK7-F1
#
_cell.length_a   1.000
_cell.length_b   1.000
_cell.length_c   1.000
_cell.angle_alpha   90.00
_cell.angle_beta   90.00
_cell.angle_gamma   90.00
#
_symmetry.space_group_name_H-M   'P 1'
#
loop_
_entity.id
_entity.type
_entity.pdbx_description
1 polymer ?
#
loop_
_entity_poly.entity_id
_entity_poly.type
_entity_poly.pdbx_seq_one_letter_code
_entity_poly.pdbx_strand_id
1 'polypeptide(L)'
;MELMDSLLENLVDFSYWQNASDLEVVEHIGAFRGKLTFLKNFLHFITPHEVEDGQLELLLTHTEAVAVNVARHIFMCGSIQCKEKLMQIKNGDSCKLMQNIVPVETCKALIASNLSSHSHREIDEQMLKDFVDMLLSNLWDILKSGTCLMIHLRDQLQKLYEGLRSLRNILKEKPKKFDEKMRDLTGLVVHDAGLAIFSLSLNARNDELVKEMHLVSSDLLENFKVIQATVAEEFPKRSSFKFPRTNELGFIDFLLKYMMDLTSPEASSVAFVSYPIQTIQEELVFLRSFLQKIVELRNENEELQSLWDRVVQVAYRVEFLIDSLLVGYILDSSSMSFDSVVEEIKIIKAQALNFHSKMLDLKVEGVTKRIDHMPSQGSKPMINDVVVGFKDEATSIINRLTRGSRQVQIVPIVGMPGLGKTTLAKKIYYDASVMHHFHTRAWCTVSQVYHKKNLLLEILTCINSKLSEKFFEMSEEDLAHQVKRRLLRNKYLIVLDDVWDSEVWKGLEASFPDDGNGSRVILTSRLRDIAPQDKLDQEPHSLRQLTHDESWDLLQEKFCPGKDSLPPELCELRTQIVEMCQGLPLTIVILAGILANMEQSGWKEVVQSLSSSNISSTEQCTAALELSYRHLPDNLKPCFLYFGGFPEDHEHTIERLIWLWVAEGFVETTHSKSAEDVANDFMMNLIGRSLVMVSKQRSTGGVRACRIHDLLHELCVKKAKEEKFLQLVRGYDELYAFNVPHHLRRLCINSKPEHFQESRLSIPTVRCLLFFKFGPREPYTWFDLSFIFQVFKLLRVLDLSQINLGATLPREIGSLVQLRYLAVLGNMKSIPSSITNLSNLETLILEIYGWLISLPDTIWNMKRLRHLHLKDESLTGGFDLPMENLDNSSQLCNLDTFSWVSLSSWENMDKILRKIPNIRKLKCRLVVDCDPAKEGSYRILVLDFLGQLESLNLRLRTEIDERYPFEFHFSLTIKKLTLSCFCLPWSDISAIADLPNLQVLKLLEQTFVGEEWNMKEEEFPKLQFLKLASLDIVKWTALECENSFPRLQKLVLENCYNLVEIPSSLGNVSTLDIIELSDCPSCASSVNEIQEEQISMGNTDFKVISSSRDVLSLYISELLSSSDMH
;
A
#
# COMPACT_ATOMS: atom_id res chain seq x y z
N MET A 1 27.83 31.45 15.12
CA MET A 1 27.02 30.22 15.27
C MET A 1 25.55 30.56 15.42
N GLU A 2 25.14 31.31 16.46
CA GLU A 2 23.72 31.71 16.68
C GLU A 2 23.04 32.38 15.46
N LEU A 3 23.76 33.25 14.73
CA LEU A 3 23.26 33.84 13.50
C LEU A 3 22.92 32.78 12.42
N MET A 4 23.75 31.74 12.28
CA MET A 4 23.50 30.67 11.29
C MET A 4 22.33 29.79 11.71
N ASP A 5 22.14 29.56 13.01
CA ASP A 5 20.99 28.82 13.53
C ASP A 5 19.68 29.54 13.23
N SER A 6 19.63 30.84 13.53
CA SER A 6 18.49 31.69 13.21
C SER A 6 18.22 31.76 11.70
N LEU A 7 19.25 31.81 10.86
CA LEU A 7 19.08 31.82 9.40
C LEU A 7 18.59 30.48 8.86
N LEU A 8 19.07 29.36 9.41
CA LEU A 8 18.63 28.03 9.02
C LEU A 8 17.16 27.79 9.37
N GLU A 9 16.72 28.22 10.56
CA GLU A 9 15.31 28.19 10.96
C GLU A 9 14.43 29.05 10.03
N ASN A 10 14.83 30.30 9.78
CA ASN A 10 14.07 31.21 8.91
C ASN A 10 13.97 30.72 7.45
N LEU A 11 14.98 30.02 6.92
CA LEU A 11 14.94 29.43 5.58
C LEU A 11 13.94 28.27 5.48
N VAL A 12 13.77 27.50 6.56
CA VAL A 12 12.75 26.45 6.65
C VAL A 12 11.37 27.10 6.54
N ASP A 13 11.10 28.11 7.36
CA ASP A 13 9.81 28.83 7.33
C ASP A 13 9.55 29.46 5.95
N PHE A 14 10.57 30.01 5.31
CA PHE A 14 10.44 30.60 3.97
C PHE A 14 10.04 29.60 2.88
N SER A 15 10.52 28.36 2.97
CA SER A 15 10.15 27.30 2.02
C SER A 15 8.69 26.89 2.14
N TYR A 16 8.05 27.13 3.30
CA TYR A 16 6.62 26.90 3.52
C TYR A 16 5.74 28.07 3.06
N TRP A 17 6.28 29.30 2.99
CA TRP A 17 5.51 30.52 2.68
C TRP A 17 5.38 30.84 1.19
N GLN A 18 6.27 30.34 0.31
CA GLN A 18 6.14 30.57 -1.13
C GLN A 18 5.22 29.54 -1.79
N ASN A 19 4.14 30.02 -2.41
CA ASN A 19 3.30 29.22 -3.31
C ASN A 19 4.16 28.58 -4.41
N ALA A 20 3.85 27.32 -4.74
CA ALA A 20 4.54 26.41 -5.65
C ALA A 20 4.69 26.86 -7.14
N SER A 21 4.53 28.16 -7.44
CA SER A 21 4.55 28.71 -8.80
C SER A 21 5.92 29.18 -9.30
N ASP A 22 6.95 29.34 -8.45
CA ASP A 22 8.30 29.77 -8.86
C ASP A 22 9.37 28.72 -8.47
N LEU A 23 9.48 27.67 -9.29
CA LEU A 23 10.34 26.48 -9.09
C LEU A 23 11.82 26.84 -8.84
N GLU A 24 12.34 27.87 -9.50
CA GLU A 24 13.74 28.30 -9.38
C GLU A 24 14.06 28.86 -7.98
N VAL A 25 13.13 29.53 -7.30
CA VAL A 25 13.41 30.17 -6.00
C VAL A 25 13.53 29.12 -4.90
N VAL A 26 12.71 28.07 -4.95
CA VAL A 26 12.77 26.92 -4.03
C VAL A 26 14.12 26.19 -4.16
N GLU A 27 14.61 26.00 -5.39
CA GLU A 27 15.94 25.40 -5.61
C GLU A 27 17.07 26.26 -5.02
N HIS A 28 17.00 27.59 -5.15
CA HIS A 28 18.00 28.50 -4.59
C HIS A 28 17.97 28.53 -3.05
N ILE A 29 16.78 28.53 -2.43
CA ILE A 29 16.61 28.45 -0.97
C ILE A 29 17.20 27.14 -0.44
N GLY A 30 16.92 26.01 -1.11
CA GLY A 30 17.49 24.71 -0.78
C GLY A 30 19.02 24.70 -0.83
N ALA A 31 19.61 25.32 -1.86
CA ALA A 31 21.07 25.44 -2.00
C ALA A 31 21.72 26.28 -0.89
N PHE A 32 21.10 27.40 -0.49
CA PHE A 32 21.59 28.23 0.62
C PHE A 32 21.54 27.49 1.96
N ARG A 33 20.46 26.74 2.22
CA ARG A 33 20.31 25.92 3.44
C ARG A 33 21.40 24.86 3.53
N GLY A 34 21.66 24.14 2.44
CA GLY A 34 22.74 23.13 2.38
C GLY A 34 24.12 23.73 2.68
N LYS A 35 24.46 24.87 2.06
CA LYS A 35 25.75 25.54 2.25
C LYS A 35 25.96 26.12 3.66
N LEU A 36 24.93 26.71 4.26
CA LEU A 36 24.99 27.21 5.65
C LEU A 36 25.16 26.08 6.66
N THR A 37 24.45 24.97 6.45
CA THR A 37 24.56 23.77 7.30
C THR A 37 25.98 23.20 7.24
N PHE A 38 26.56 23.12 6.04
CA PHE A 38 27.94 22.70 5.82
C PHE A 38 28.93 23.58 6.59
N LEU A 39 28.87 24.91 6.41
CA LEU A 39 29.81 25.85 7.04
C LEU A 39 29.70 25.82 8.57
N LYS A 40 28.48 25.73 9.10
CA LYS A 40 28.22 25.59 10.54
C LYS A 40 28.89 24.33 11.11
N ASN A 41 28.70 23.19 10.48
CA ASN A 41 29.27 21.92 10.94
C ASN A 41 30.80 21.91 10.81
N PHE A 42 31.33 22.47 9.73
CA PHE A 42 32.77 22.58 9.50
C PHE A 42 33.46 23.47 10.53
N LEU A 43 32.88 24.63 10.87
CA LEU A 43 33.41 25.49 11.94
C LEU A 43 33.39 24.80 13.30
N HIS A 44 32.33 24.05 13.61
CA HIS A 44 32.23 23.28 14.86
C HIS A 44 33.35 22.23 14.98
N PHE A 45 33.76 21.63 13.85
CA PHE A 45 34.87 20.67 13.80
C PHE A 45 36.24 21.32 14.02
N ILE A 46 36.46 22.52 13.47
CA ILE A 46 37.78 23.18 13.49
C ILE A 46 38.05 23.94 14.79
N THR A 47 37.03 24.54 15.41
CA THR A 47 37.17 25.40 16.60
C THR A 47 37.90 24.75 17.79
N PRO A 48 37.80 23.42 18.05
CA PRO A 48 38.53 22.76 19.13
C PRO A 48 40.01 22.45 18.86
N HIS A 49 40.49 22.59 17.61
CA HIS A 49 41.88 22.28 17.24
C HIS A 49 42.65 23.60 17.13
N GLU A 50 43.85 23.70 17.73
CA GLU A 50 44.69 24.91 17.69
C GLU A 50 45.16 25.19 16.26
N VAL A 51 44.30 25.86 15.50
CA VAL A 51 44.56 26.32 14.15
C VAL A 51 45.44 27.56 14.22
N GLU A 52 46.40 27.71 13.30
CA GLU A 52 47.08 29.00 13.10
C GLU A 52 46.04 30.13 12.90
N ASP A 53 46.04 31.10 13.82
CA ASP A 53 45.02 32.18 13.93
C ASP A 53 44.67 32.82 12.57
N GLY A 54 45.65 32.99 11.67
CA GLY A 54 45.46 33.63 10.37
C GLY A 54 44.58 32.88 9.37
N GLN A 55 44.53 31.54 9.39
CA GLN A 55 43.68 30.76 8.47
C GLN A 55 42.24 30.61 9.00
N LEU A 56 42.09 30.53 10.31
CA LEU A 56 40.78 30.49 10.97
C LEU A 56 40.05 31.83 10.82
N GLU A 57 40.76 32.95 10.95
CA GLU A 57 40.21 34.30 10.78
C GLU A 57 39.69 34.53 9.36
N LEU A 58 40.39 34.05 8.33
CA LEU A 58 39.93 34.08 6.93
C LEU A 58 38.64 33.27 6.72
N LEU A 59 38.55 32.07 7.31
CA LEU A 59 37.37 31.21 7.22
C LEU A 59 36.17 31.80 7.96
N LEU A 60 36.39 32.38 9.14
CA LEU A 60 35.34 33.04 9.94
C LEU A 60 34.82 34.28 9.22
N THR A 61 35.70 35.14 8.69
CA THR A 61 35.33 36.34 7.94
C THR A 61 34.54 35.98 6.67
N HIS A 62 34.94 34.91 5.98
CA HIS A 62 34.21 34.41 4.82
C HIS A 62 32.84 33.84 5.20
N THR A 63 32.76 33.05 6.27
CA THR A 63 31.50 32.47 6.76
C THR A 63 30.52 33.55 7.20
N GLU A 64 31.01 34.61 7.85
CA GLU A 64 30.23 35.78 8.20
C GLU A 64 29.68 36.50 6.96
N ALA A 65 30.51 36.69 5.92
CA ALA A 65 30.07 37.28 4.65
C ALA A 65 28.97 36.44 3.96
N VAL A 66 29.06 35.11 4.01
CA VAL A 66 28.04 34.20 3.47
C VAL A 66 26.74 34.31 4.28
N ALA A 67 26.82 34.26 5.61
CA ALA A 67 25.65 34.38 6.48
C ALA A 67 24.92 35.72 6.30
N VAL A 68 25.65 36.83 6.22
CA VAL A 68 25.09 38.17 5.99
C VAL A 68 24.42 38.27 4.62
N ASN A 69 25.01 37.67 3.58
CA ASN A 69 24.40 37.66 2.24
C ASN A 69 23.15 36.79 2.18
N VAL A 70 23.12 35.66 2.88
CA VAL A 70 21.90 34.83 3.00
C VAL A 70 20.81 35.59 3.77
N ALA A 71 21.15 36.24 4.88
CA ALA A 71 20.23 37.09 5.64
C ALA A 71 19.62 38.19 4.76
N ARG A 72 20.45 38.84 3.93
CA ARG A 72 20.02 39.85 2.98
C ARG A 72 19.09 39.27 1.90
N HIS A 73 19.34 38.06 1.43
CA HIS A 73 18.45 37.38 0.48
C HIS A 73 17.10 37.01 1.09
N ILE A 74 17.08 36.48 2.32
CA ILE A 74 15.83 36.18 3.07
C ILE A 74 15.01 37.47 3.26
N PHE A 75 15.66 38.54 3.70
CA PHE A 75 15.02 39.85 3.89
C PHE A 75 14.40 40.40 2.60
N MET A 76 15.10 40.27 1.47
CA MET A 76 14.60 40.71 0.16
C MET A 76 13.44 39.85 -0.37
N CYS A 77 13.39 38.56 0.00
CA CYS A 77 12.27 37.69 -0.38
C CYS A 77 11.01 37.88 0.49
N GLY A 78 11.14 38.49 1.68
CA GLY A 78 10.02 38.70 2.63
C GLY A 78 9.22 39.97 2.46
N SER A 79 9.71 40.92 1.65
CA SER A 79 8.91 42.08 1.30
C SER A 79 7.93 41.72 0.18
N ILE A 80 6.63 41.65 0.50
CA ILE A 80 5.49 41.38 -0.41
C ILE A 80 5.39 42.35 -1.62
N GLN A 81 6.26 43.37 -1.71
CA GLN A 81 6.33 44.29 -2.83
C GLN A 81 7.64 44.11 -3.61
N CYS A 82 7.62 43.35 -4.71
CA CYS A 82 8.24 43.66 -6.02
C CYS A 82 8.59 42.41 -6.84
N LYS A 83 7.69 41.98 -7.73
CA LYS A 83 7.99 41.04 -8.83
C LYS A 83 9.15 41.52 -9.73
N GLU A 84 9.36 42.83 -9.84
CA GLU A 84 10.42 43.42 -10.68
C GLU A 84 11.85 43.23 -10.12
N LYS A 85 12.01 43.07 -8.79
CA LYS A 85 13.33 42.82 -8.18
C LYS A 85 13.75 41.34 -8.26
N LEU A 86 12.79 40.41 -8.27
CA LEU A 86 13.03 38.98 -8.53
C LEU A 86 13.62 38.74 -9.94
N MET A 87 13.23 39.55 -10.94
CA MET A 87 13.80 39.49 -12.29
C MET A 87 15.26 40.00 -12.37
N GLN A 88 15.68 40.91 -11.48
CA GLN A 88 17.08 41.32 -11.39
C GLN A 88 17.95 40.24 -10.71
N ILE A 89 17.38 39.48 -9.77
CA ILE A 89 18.05 38.33 -9.14
C ILE A 89 18.25 37.17 -10.14
N LYS A 90 17.33 37.02 -11.11
CA LYS A 90 17.44 36.07 -12.23
C LYS A 90 18.64 36.35 -13.17
N ASN A 91 19.15 37.58 -13.21
CA ASN A 91 20.24 37.98 -14.10
C ASN A 91 21.53 38.34 -13.34
N GLY A 92 22.28 37.31 -12.92
CA GLY A 92 23.74 37.38 -12.80
C GLY A 92 24.36 37.40 -11.40
N ASP A 93 23.69 37.94 -10.37
CA ASP A 93 24.33 38.12 -9.05
C ASP A 93 24.26 36.87 -8.16
N SER A 94 23.18 36.08 -8.20
CA SER A 94 23.07 34.84 -7.41
C SER A 94 23.99 33.72 -7.92
N CYS A 95 24.15 33.60 -9.25
CA CYS A 95 25.08 32.63 -9.86
C CYS A 95 26.55 32.96 -9.59
N LYS A 96 26.93 34.25 -9.53
CA LYS A 96 28.29 34.68 -9.15
C LYS A 96 28.57 34.46 -7.66
N LEU A 97 27.58 34.68 -6.80
CA LEU A 97 27.68 34.28 -5.38
C LEU A 97 27.85 32.77 -5.25
N MET A 98 27.08 31.96 -5.98
CA MET A 98 27.14 30.50 -5.91
C MET A 98 28.49 29.92 -6.32
N GLN A 99 29.26 30.61 -7.17
CA GLN A 99 30.56 30.16 -7.71
C GLN A 99 31.77 30.51 -6.84
N ASN A 100 31.66 31.41 -5.85
CA ASN A 100 32.82 31.95 -5.11
C ASN A 100 32.77 31.72 -3.58
N ILE A 101 32.03 30.73 -3.09
CA ILE A 101 31.81 30.51 -1.64
C ILE A 101 32.58 29.28 -1.14
N VAL A 102 33.91 29.38 -1.10
CA VAL A 102 34.86 28.72 -0.18
C VAL A 102 36.26 28.91 -0.82
N PRO A 103 37.23 29.53 -0.13
CA PRO A 103 38.61 29.48 -0.60
C PRO A 103 39.12 28.03 -0.45
N VAL A 104 39.12 27.31 -1.57
CA VAL A 104 39.51 25.88 -1.71
C VAL A 104 40.86 25.60 -1.08
N GLU A 105 41.79 26.55 -1.18
CA GLU A 105 43.14 26.47 -0.62
C GLU A 105 43.14 26.55 0.91
N THR A 106 42.24 27.34 1.51
CA THR A 106 42.16 27.51 2.98
C THR A 106 41.55 26.28 3.64
N CYS A 107 40.50 25.66 3.07
CA CYS A 107 39.94 24.42 3.61
C CYS A 107 40.91 23.23 3.46
N LYS A 108 41.62 23.13 2.32
CA LYS A 108 42.66 22.12 2.12
C LYS A 108 43.84 22.32 3.08
N ALA A 109 44.29 23.56 3.29
CA ALA A 109 45.37 23.88 4.21
C ALA A 109 45.00 23.63 5.68
N LEU A 110 43.77 23.97 6.09
CA LEU A 110 43.24 23.74 7.44
C LEU A 110 43.07 22.26 7.79
N ILE A 111 42.58 21.46 6.84
CA ILE A 111 42.46 20.00 7.02
C ILE A 111 43.87 19.38 7.07
N ALA A 112 44.79 19.82 6.20
CA ALA A 112 46.18 19.33 6.18
C ALA A 112 46.99 19.74 7.43
N SER A 113 46.74 20.92 8.01
CA SER A 113 47.46 21.42 9.19
C SER A 113 46.93 20.83 10.51
N ASN A 114 45.62 20.64 10.66
CA ASN A 114 45.03 20.16 11.91
C ASN A 114 45.12 18.63 12.12
N LEU A 115 45.23 17.85 11.04
CA LEU A 115 45.28 16.37 11.13
C LEU A 115 46.72 15.81 11.03
N SER A 116 47.71 16.67 10.78
CA SER A 116 49.14 16.30 10.76
C SER A 116 49.87 16.59 12.08
N SER A 117 49.29 17.35 13.01
CA SER A 117 50.00 17.93 14.16
C SER A 117 49.91 17.14 15.47
N HIS A 118 49.02 16.15 15.60
CA HIS A 118 48.88 15.37 16.84
C HIS A 118 48.84 13.86 16.59
N SER A 119 49.62 13.10 17.37
CA SER A 119 49.37 11.66 17.55
C SER A 119 47.89 11.48 17.90
N HIS A 120 47.16 10.56 17.26
CA HIS A 120 45.70 10.35 17.43
C HIS A 120 45.27 9.85 18.83
N ARG A 121 46.05 10.18 19.87
CA ARG A 121 45.91 9.71 21.26
C ARG A 121 44.71 10.31 22.01
N GLU A 122 44.13 11.41 21.54
CA GLU A 122 43.04 12.13 22.24
C GLU A 122 41.88 12.58 21.33
N ILE A 123 41.58 11.89 20.22
CA ILE A 123 40.35 12.21 19.48
C ILE A 123 39.15 11.65 20.26
N ASP A 124 38.25 12.53 20.71
CA ASP A 124 36.99 12.16 21.36
C ASP A 124 36.15 11.29 20.40
N GLU A 125 35.79 10.08 20.84
CA GLU A 125 35.00 9.11 20.07
C GLU A 125 33.67 9.70 19.59
N GLN A 126 33.09 10.60 20.37
CA GLN A 126 31.86 11.29 20.02
C GLN A 126 32.09 12.29 18.87
N MET A 127 33.23 12.98 18.83
CA MET A 127 33.59 13.87 17.71
C MET A 127 33.86 13.10 16.42
N LEU A 128 34.55 11.95 16.49
CA LEU A 128 34.77 11.07 15.32
C LEU A 128 33.45 10.63 14.70
N LYS A 129 32.49 10.26 15.55
CA LYS A 129 31.14 9.87 15.14
C LYS A 129 30.41 11.03 14.47
N ASP A 130 30.45 12.23 15.07
CA ASP A 130 29.78 13.41 14.53
C ASP A 130 30.40 13.85 13.19
N PHE A 131 31.72 13.74 13.05
CA PHE A 131 32.41 14.03 11.79
C PHE A 131 32.09 13.01 10.69
N VAL A 132 32.06 11.71 11.01
CA VAL A 132 31.62 10.67 10.06
C VAL A 132 30.15 10.89 9.65
N ASP A 133 29.27 11.27 10.56
CA ASP A 133 27.88 11.63 10.24
C ASP A 133 27.80 12.87 9.32
N MET A 134 28.67 13.86 9.52
CA MET A 134 28.81 15.00 8.61
C MET A 134 29.32 14.59 7.22
N LEU A 135 30.36 13.75 7.15
CA LEU A 135 30.88 13.24 5.86
C LEU A 135 29.82 12.45 5.10
N LEU A 136 29.07 11.59 5.80
CA LEU A 136 27.93 10.89 5.22
C LEU A 136 26.86 11.86 4.73
N SER A 137 26.61 12.95 5.45
CA SER A 137 25.68 14.00 5.00
C SER A 137 26.13 14.64 3.69
N ASN A 138 27.37 15.10 3.63
CA ASN A 138 27.90 15.79 2.46
C ASN A 138 27.97 14.85 1.25
N LEU A 139 28.42 13.62 1.45
CA LEU A 139 28.49 12.62 0.38
C LEU A 139 27.11 12.25 -0.15
N TRP A 140 26.09 12.21 0.72
CA TRP A 140 24.71 12.00 0.30
C TRP A 140 24.18 13.14 -0.56
N ASP A 141 24.46 14.38 -0.18
CA ASP A 141 24.03 15.56 -0.94
C ASP A 141 24.72 15.63 -2.31
N ILE A 142 25.98 15.17 -2.37
CA ILE A 142 26.71 14.99 -3.63
C ILE A 142 26.05 13.91 -4.51
N LEU A 143 25.71 12.75 -3.96
CA LEU A 143 25.02 11.66 -4.67
C LEU A 143 23.64 12.09 -5.20
N LYS A 144 22.95 12.99 -4.47
CA LYS A 144 21.67 13.59 -4.87
C LYS A 144 21.81 14.55 -6.05
N SER A 145 22.93 15.29 -6.16
CA SER A 145 23.10 16.40 -7.12
C SER A 145 23.12 16.02 -8.62
N GLY A 146 23.25 14.73 -8.98
CA GLY A 146 22.98 14.22 -10.33
C GLY A 146 23.85 14.77 -11.48
N THR A 147 24.99 15.42 -11.21
CA THR A 147 25.82 16.04 -12.27
C THR A 147 26.50 15.00 -13.19
N CYS A 148 26.61 15.31 -14.49
CA CYS A 148 27.08 14.38 -15.53
C CYS A 148 28.51 13.83 -15.28
N LEU A 149 29.41 14.64 -14.71
CA LEU A 149 30.76 14.23 -14.31
C LEU A 149 30.75 13.22 -13.16
N MET A 150 29.76 13.30 -12.26
CA MET A 150 29.63 12.40 -11.10
C MET A 150 29.03 11.04 -11.46
N ILE A 151 28.42 10.89 -12.64
CA ILE A 151 27.95 9.59 -13.15
C ILE A 151 29.12 8.63 -13.34
N HIS A 152 30.30 9.11 -13.78
CA HIS A 152 31.49 8.29 -13.97
C HIS A 152 32.16 7.86 -12.65
N LEU A 153 32.00 8.63 -11.58
CA LEU A 153 32.53 8.35 -10.24
C LEU A 153 31.50 7.70 -9.30
N ARG A 154 30.28 7.46 -9.79
CA ARG A 154 29.10 7.09 -8.99
C ARG A 154 29.31 5.83 -8.16
N ASP A 155 29.85 4.78 -8.77
CA ASP A 155 30.10 3.50 -8.09
C ASP A 155 31.16 3.65 -6.98
N GLN A 156 32.13 4.55 -7.16
CA GLN A 156 33.16 4.81 -6.15
C GLN A 156 32.61 5.63 -4.98
N LEU A 157 31.77 6.63 -5.25
CA LEU A 157 31.08 7.42 -4.23
C LEU A 157 30.13 6.57 -3.39
N GLN A 158 29.42 5.63 -4.04
CA GLN A 158 28.55 4.67 -3.38
C GLN A 158 29.37 3.77 -2.42
N LYS A 159 30.49 3.22 -2.88
CA LYS A 159 31.38 2.40 -2.07
C LYS A 159 32.00 3.18 -0.90
N LEU A 160 32.37 4.45 -1.12
CA LEU A 160 32.85 5.36 -0.08
C LEU A 160 31.77 5.62 0.98
N TYR A 161 30.52 5.84 0.54
CA TYR A 161 29.37 6.05 1.43
C TYR A 161 29.09 4.81 2.28
N GLU A 162 29.11 3.63 1.67
CA GLU A 162 28.97 2.35 2.35
C GLU A 162 30.11 2.10 3.35
N GLY A 163 31.36 2.42 2.96
CA GLY A 163 32.54 2.33 3.82
C GLY A 163 32.43 3.23 5.07
N LEU A 164 32.13 4.52 4.89
CA LEU A 164 31.93 5.47 5.98
C LEU A 164 30.77 5.08 6.89
N ARG A 165 29.69 4.54 6.32
CA ARG A 165 28.54 4.09 7.09
C ARG A 165 28.84 2.84 7.89
N SER A 166 29.60 1.90 7.32
CA SER A 166 30.13 0.75 8.04
C SER A 166 30.98 1.23 9.21
N LEU A 167 31.88 2.18 8.98
CA LEU A 167 32.72 2.75 10.02
C LEU A 167 31.89 3.39 11.14
N ARG A 168 30.88 4.20 10.79
CA ARG A 168 29.93 4.76 11.76
C ARG A 168 29.29 3.70 12.65
N ASN A 169 28.85 2.58 12.05
CA ASN A 169 28.21 1.51 12.81
C ASN A 169 29.20 0.83 13.75
N ILE A 170 30.45 0.62 13.33
CA ILE A 170 31.51 0.06 14.18
C ILE A 170 31.78 1.00 15.37
N LEU A 171 31.87 2.31 15.11
CA LEU A 171 32.03 3.34 16.16
C LEU A 171 30.83 3.40 17.12
N LYS A 172 29.60 3.16 16.64
CA LYS A 172 28.38 3.10 17.48
C LYS A 172 28.29 1.86 18.36
N GLU A 173 28.64 0.68 17.86
CA GLU A 173 28.42 -0.58 18.57
C GLU A 173 29.49 -0.88 19.64
N LYS A 174 30.75 -0.45 19.47
CA LYS A 174 31.87 -0.94 20.31
C LYS A 174 33.00 0.09 20.55
N PRO A 175 32.74 1.23 21.21
CA PRO A 175 33.75 2.27 21.43
C PRO A 175 35.02 1.80 22.18
N LYS A 176 34.85 1.05 23.27
CA LYS A 176 35.92 0.82 24.28
C LYS A 176 36.99 -0.24 23.95
N LYS A 177 37.16 -0.67 22.70
CA LYS A 177 38.03 -1.82 22.36
C LYS A 177 39.00 -1.62 21.20
N PHE A 178 39.05 -0.42 20.60
CA PHE A 178 40.04 -0.14 19.57
C PHE A 178 41.43 -0.01 20.19
N ASP A 179 42.39 -0.82 19.73
CA ASP A 179 43.80 -0.61 20.04
C ASP A 179 44.30 0.72 19.42
N GLU A 180 45.52 1.14 19.78
CA GLU A 180 46.10 2.41 19.28
C GLU A 180 46.18 2.40 17.74
N LYS A 181 46.54 1.25 17.16
CA LYS A 181 46.71 1.06 15.71
C LYS A 181 45.40 1.18 14.93
N MET A 182 44.30 0.64 15.43
CA MET A 182 42.99 0.74 14.77
C MET A 182 42.38 2.13 14.91
N ARG A 183 42.69 2.87 15.98
CA ARG A 183 42.31 4.30 16.10
C ARG A 183 43.07 5.15 15.10
N ASP A 184 44.37 4.93 14.95
CA ASP A 184 45.20 5.62 13.95
C ASP A 184 44.69 5.34 12.52
N LEU A 185 44.43 4.06 12.20
CA LEU A 185 43.90 3.68 10.88
C LEU A 185 42.50 4.25 10.62
N THR A 186 41.64 4.29 11.65
CA THR A 186 40.32 4.91 11.55
C THR A 186 40.42 6.40 11.31
N GLY A 187 41.32 7.09 12.03
CA GLY A 187 41.62 8.51 11.84
C GLY A 187 42.10 8.82 10.42
N LEU A 188 43.02 8.00 9.88
CA LEU A 188 43.51 8.10 8.50
C LEU A 188 42.40 7.93 7.46
N VAL A 189 41.55 6.90 7.60
CA VAL A 189 40.45 6.67 6.66
C VAL A 189 39.43 7.80 6.67
N VAL A 190 39.11 8.33 7.85
CA VAL A 190 38.19 9.47 8.00
C VAL A 190 38.80 10.74 7.41
N HIS A 191 40.12 10.95 7.60
CA HIS A 191 40.87 12.04 7.00
C HIS A 191 40.84 11.99 5.47
N ASP A 192 41.22 10.85 4.88
CA ASP A 192 41.29 10.69 3.43
C ASP A 192 39.90 10.79 2.80
N ALA A 193 38.88 10.29 3.49
CA ALA A 193 37.48 10.41 3.06
C ALA A 193 37.01 11.85 3.11
N GLY A 194 37.39 12.60 4.16
CA GLY A 194 37.17 14.03 4.25
C GLY A 194 37.77 14.77 3.06
N LEU A 195 39.08 14.60 2.82
CA LEU A 195 39.77 15.25 1.71
C LEU A 195 39.12 14.96 0.35
N ALA A 196 38.72 13.71 0.11
CA ALA A 196 38.03 13.31 -1.11
C ALA A 196 36.65 13.99 -1.24
N ILE A 197 35.80 13.89 -0.21
CA ILE A 197 34.43 14.44 -0.22
C ILE A 197 34.43 15.96 -0.35
N PHE A 198 35.30 16.65 0.38
CA PHE A 198 35.40 18.11 0.31
C PHE A 198 35.95 18.58 -1.05
N SER A 199 36.91 17.86 -1.63
CA SER A 199 37.42 18.16 -2.97
C SER A 199 36.35 18.03 -4.05
N LEU A 200 35.48 17.03 -3.93
CA LEU A 200 34.35 16.81 -4.85
C LEU A 200 33.23 17.82 -4.69
N SER A 201 32.92 18.21 -3.44
CA SER A 201 31.88 19.19 -3.12
C SER A 201 32.18 20.57 -3.70
N LEU A 202 33.47 20.89 -3.90
CA LEU A 202 33.94 22.22 -4.28
C LEU A 202 34.28 22.36 -5.77
N ASN A 203 34.66 21.29 -6.48
CA ASN A 203 35.23 21.37 -7.84
C ASN A 203 34.56 20.45 -8.88
N ALA A 204 33.23 20.48 -8.99
CA ALA A 204 32.44 19.61 -9.90
C ALA A 204 32.67 19.79 -11.42
N ARG A 205 33.77 20.42 -11.88
CA ARG A 205 34.04 20.75 -13.30
C ARG A 205 35.43 20.38 -13.84
N ASN A 206 36.33 19.77 -13.07
CA ASN A 206 37.71 19.49 -13.51
C ASN A 206 38.01 17.98 -13.68
N ASP A 207 38.38 17.57 -14.90
CA ASP A 207 38.78 16.18 -15.25
C ASP A 207 40.07 15.70 -14.56
N GLU A 208 40.94 16.62 -14.13
CA GLU A 208 42.20 16.27 -13.45
C GLU A 208 41.98 15.71 -12.03
N LEU A 209 40.95 16.21 -11.33
CA LEU A 209 40.56 15.75 -9.98
C LEU A 209 39.89 14.37 -9.99
N VAL A 210 39.27 13.98 -11.12
CA VAL A 210 38.68 12.64 -11.30
C VAL A 210 39.78 11.56 -11.20
N LYS A 211 40.98 11.84 -11.75
CA LYS A 211 42.13 10.94 -11.64
C LYS A 211 42.69 10.87 -10.22
N GLU A 212 42.80 12.01 -9.52
CA GLU A 212 43.21 12.04 -8.11
C GLU A 212 42.21 11.28 -7.21
N MET A 213 40.91 11.47 -7.41
CA MET A 213 39.89 10.73 -6.67
C MET A 213 39.94 9.23 -6.97
N HIS A 214 40.19 8.81 -8.21
CA HIS A 214 40.38 7.39 -8.54
C HIS A 214 41.56 6.77 -7.78
N LEU A 215 42.69 7.47 -7.68
CA LEU A 215 43.86 7.04 -6.92
C LEU A 215 43.59 6.99 -5.40
N VAL A 216 43.04 8.07 -4.83
CA VAL A 216 42.71 8.15 -3.40
C VAL A 216 41.64 7.13 -3.01
N SER A 217 40.66 6.86 -3.88
CA SER A 217 39.55 5.94 -3.59
C SER A 217 39.98 4.47 -3.48
N SER A 218 41.05 4.04 -4.17
CA SER A 218 41.50 2.65 -4.14
C SER A 218 42.16 2.30 -2.80
N ASP A 219 43.11 3.13 -2.36
CA ASP A 219 43.82 2.94 -1.08
C ASP A 219 42.86 3.08 0.11
N LEU A 220 41.90 4.01 0.00
CA LEU A 220 40.89 4.27 1.01
C LEU A 220 39.87 3.11 1.12
N LEU A 221 39.47 2.51 -0.01
CA LEU A 221 38.65 1.29 0.00
C LEU A 221 39.40 0.09 0.59
N GLU A 222 40.69 -0.02 0.30
CA GLU A 222 41.53 -1.09 0.85
C GLU A 222 41.66 -0.94 2.37
N ASN A 223 41.88 0.28 2.87
CA ASN A 223 41.90 0.56 4.29
C ASN A 223 40.54 0.28 4.97
N PHE A 224 39.40 0.56 4.32
CA PHE A 224 38.08 0.12 4.83
C PHE A 224 38.00 -1.40 4.96
N LYS A 225 38.51 -2.15 3.97
CA LYS A 225 38.55 -3.61 4.02
C LYS A 225 39.43 -4.11 5.18
N VAL A 226 40.58 -3.47 5.41
CA VAL A 226 41.48 -3.80 6.54
C VAL A 226 40.79 -3.56 7.89
N ILE A 227 40.11 -2.42 8.06
CA ILE A 227 39.33 -2.13 9.28
C ILE A 227 38.24 -3.19 9.48
N GLN A 228 37.49 -3.51 8.42
CA GLN A 228 36.43 -4.52 8.50
C GLN A 228 36.97 -5.93 8.80
N ALA A 229 38.08 -6.33 8.18
CA ALA A 229 38.72 -7.62 8.40
C ALA A 229 39.26 -7.76 9.83
N THR A 230 39.94 -6.72 10.33
CA THR A 230 40.49 -6.71 11.69
C THR A 230 39.37 -6.76 12.75
N VAL A 231 38.27 -6.02 12.53
CA VAL A 231 37.07 -6.11 13.37
C VAL A 231 36.40 -7.50 13.27
N ALA A 232 36.47 -8.16 12.13
CA ALA A 232 35.93 -9.51 11.95
C ALA A 232 36.79 -10.62 12.59
N GLU A 233 38.11 -10.43 12.67
CA GLU A 233 39.05 -11.35 13.32
C GLU A 233 39.00 -11.27 14.85
N GLU A 234 38.99 -10.06 15.43
CA GLU A 234 38.89 -9.89 16.89
C GLU A 234 37.49 -10.22 17.43
N PHE A 235 36.49 -10.11 16.57
CA PHE A 235 35.11 -10.46 16.88
C PHE A 235 34.60 -11.36 15.77
N PRO A 236 34.78 -12.70 15.88
CA PRO A 236 33.99 -13.61 15.07
C PRO A 236 32.54 -13.34 15.46
N LYS A 237 31.85 -12.48 14.69
CA LYS A 237 30.42 -12.50 14.63
C LYS A 237 30.16 -13.94 14.23
N ARG A 238 29.71 -14.77 15.17
CA ARG A 238 28.77 -15.83 14.88
C ARG A 238 27.58 -15.11 14.25
N SER A 239 27.72 -14.69 12.99
CA SER A 239 26.66 -14.17 12.17
C SER A 239 25.87 -15.41 11.79
N SER A 240 25.12 -15.89 12.77
CA SER A 240 23.68 -15.86 12.72
C SER A 240 23.07 -15.16 11.51
N PHE A 241 23.37 -15.49 10.25
CA PHE A 241 22.63 -14.92 9.13
C PHE A 241 21.19 -15.38 9.29
N LYS A 242 20.36 -14.42 9.65
CA LYS A 242 19.05 -14.65 10.22
C LYS A 242 18.06 -14.21 9.15
N PHE A 243 17.73 -15.14 8.25
CA PHE A 243 16.81 -14.94 7.12
C PHE A 243 15.35 -15.27 7.48
N PRO A 244 14.37 -14.94 6.60
CA PRO A 244 12.98 -15.28 6.84
C PRO A 244 12.76 -16.78 7.04
N ARG A 245 11.99 -17.16 8.06
CA ARG A 245 11.66 -18.56 8.39
C ARG A 245 10.29 -19.02 7.86
N THR A 246 9.61 -18.18 7.07
CA THR A 246 8.34 -18.53 6.45
C THR A 246 8.55 -19.37 5.18
N ASN A 247 7.85 -20.50 5.05
CA ASN A 247 7.82 -21.33 3.84
C ASN A 247 9.22 -21.73 3.31
N GLU A 248 10.10 -22.18 4.20
CA GLU A 248 11.51 -22.40 3.88
C GLU A 248 11.75 -23.44 2.78
N LEU A 249 10.98 -24.54 2.79
CA LEU A 249 11.05 -25.55 1.72
C LEU A 249 10.55 -25.00 0.40
N GLY A 250 9.41 -24.30 0.40
CA GLY A 250 8.87 -23.66 -0.79
C GLY A 250 9.83 -22.61 -1.36
N PHE A 251 10.56 -21.89 -0.51
CA PHE A 251 11.61 -20.99 -0.96
C PHE A 251 12.77 -21.72 -1.65
N ILE A 252 13.20 -22.88 -1.12
CA ILE A 252 14.24 -23.68 -1.77
C ILE A 252 13.74 -24.23 -3.11
N ASP A 253 12.49 -24.68 -3.18
CA ASP A 253 11.87 -25.17 -4.42
C ASP A 253 11.81 -24.06 -5.48
N PHE A 254 11.38 -22.85 -5.08
CA PHE A 254 11.43 -21.65 -5.91
C PHE A 254 12.84 -21.34 -6.40
N LEU A 255 13.83 -21.36 -5.50
CA LEU A 255 15.23 -21.06 -5.84
C LEU A 255 15.82 -22.08 -6.81
N LEU A 256 15.52 -23.36 -6.63
CA LEU A 256 15.93 -24.42 -7.55
C LEU A 256 15.36 -24.21 -8.95
N LYS A 257 14.07 -23.85 -9.04
CA LYS A 257 13.44 -23.49 -10.31
C LYS A 257 14.06 -22.24 -10.93
N TYR A 258 14.31 -21.21 -10.13
CA TYR A 258 14.98 -19.99 -10.58
C TYR A 258 16.37 -20.28 -11.16
N MET A 259 17.16 -21.13 -10.51
CA MET A 259 18.46 -21.57 -11.04
C MET A 259 18.34 -22.42 -12.31
N MET A 260 17.30 -23.27 -12.43
CA MET A 260 17.00 -24.00 -13.67
C MET A 260 16.71 -23.05 -14.82
N ASP A 261 15.85 -22.05 -14.59
CA ASP A 261 15.47 -21.07 -15.61
C ASP A 261 16.70 -20.27 -16.09
N LEU A 262 17.60 -19.91 -15.17
CA LEU A 262 18.85 -19.18 -15.44
C LEU A 262 19.89 -20.01 -16.21
N THR A 263 19.89 -21.34 -16.04
CA THR A 263 20.85 -22.25 -16.68
C THR A 263 20.31 -22.87 -17.98
N SER A 264 19.09 -22.50 -18.38
CA SER A 264 18.45 -23.00 -19.60
C SER A 264 19.18 -22.53 -20.87
N PRO A 265 19.26 -23.35 -21.94
CA PRO A 265 19.95 -23.00 -23.19
C PRO A 265 19.39 -21.76 -23.90
N GLU A 266 18.13 -21.42 -23.62
CA GLU A 266 17.41 -20.26 -24.17
C GLU A 266 17.78 -18.94 -23.46
N ALA A 267 18.33 -19.03 -22.24
CA ALA A 267 18.70 -17.89 -21.41
C ALA A 267 20.17 -17.44 -21.59
N SER A 268 20.85 -17.88 -22.66
CA SER A 268 22.30 -17.76 -22.85
C SER A 268 22.83 -16.31 -22.92
N SER A 269 22.91 -15.66 -21.77
CA SER A 269 23.88 -14.63 -21.45
C SER A 269 25.20 -15.35 -21.16
N VAL A 270 26.22 -15.07 -21.96
CA VAL A 270 27.57 -15.67 -21.90
C VAL A 270 28.25 -15.46 -20.51
N ALA A 271 27.69 -14.60 -19.64
CA ALA A 271 28.28 -14.23 -18.35
C ALA A 271 28.15 -15.28 -17.23
N PHE A 272 27.18 -16.21 -17.29
CA PHE A 272 26.92 -17.14 -16.17
C PHE A 272 27.74 -18.43 -16.21
N VAL A 273 28.37 -18.76 -17.33
CA VAL A 273 29.06 -20.04 -17.57
C VAL A 273 30.28 -20.24 -16.64
N SER A 274 30.84 -19.15 -16.08
CA SER A 274 32.01 -19.20 -15.18
C SER A 274 31.68 -19.34 -13.69
N TYR A 275 30.41 -19.27 -13.27
CA TYR A 275 30.03 -19.32 -11.86
C TYR A 275 29.54 -20.73 -11.44
N PRO A 276 29.76 -21.17 -10.18
CA PRO A 276 29.45 -22.53 -9.73
C PRO A 276 27.95 -22.76 -9.47
N ILE A 277 27.06 -22.07 -10.18
CA ILE A 277 25.59 -22.12 -9.99
C ILE A 277 25.07 -23.54 -10.19
N GLN A 278 25.52 -24.23 -11.24
CA GLN A 278 25.11 -25.60 -11.52
C GLN A 278 25.55 -26.58 -10.41
N THR A 279 26.78 -26.43 -9.91
CA THR A 279 27.27 -27.21 -8.76
C THR A 279 26.44 -26.94 -7.50
N ILE A 280 26.14 -25.68 -7.20
CA ILE A 280 25.30 -25.30 -6.05
C ILE A 280 23.90 -25.90 -6.19
N GLN A 281 23.32 -25.86 -7.38
CA GLN A 281 22.01 -26.38 -7.68
C GLN A 281 21.93 -27.89 -7.42
N GLU A 282 22.86 -28.68 -7.97
CA GLU A 282 22.93 -30.13 -7.76
C GLU A 282 22.98 -30.49 -6.27
N GLU A 283 23.77 -29.74 -5.51
CA GLU A 283 23.92 -29.97 -4.08
C GLU A 283 22.69 -29.54 -3.27
N LEU A 284 22.04 -28.44 -3.64
CA LEU A 284 20.78 -28.01 -3.01
C LEU A 284 19.63 -28.98 -3.30
N VAL A 285 19.58 -29.64 -4.46
CA VAL A 285 18.58 -30.69 -4.75
C VAL A 285 18.71 -31.84 -3.73
N PHE A 286 19.93 -32.29 -3.45
CA PHE A 286 20.18 -33.31 -2.43
C PHE A 286 19.70 -32.84 -1.04
N LEU A 287 20.11 -31.64 -0.63
CA LEU A 287 19.75 -31.09 0.68
C LEU A 287 18.24 -30.90 0.81
N ARG A 288 17.54 -30.45 -0.23
CA ARG A 288 16.08 -30.32 -0.27
C ARG A 288 15.36 -31.65 -0.05
N SER A 289 15.85 -32.72 -0.69
CA SER A 289 15.33 -34.08 -0.49
C SER A 289 15.55 -34.57 0.94
N PHE A 290 16.73 -34.28 1.52
CA PHE A 290 17.03 -34.59 2.91
C PHE A 290 16.11 -33.84 3.88
N LEU A 291 15.95 -32.52 3.71
CA LEU A 291 15.06 -31.71 4.55
C LEU A 291 13.63 -32.27 4.54
N GLN A 292 13.10 -32.69 3.38
CA GLN A 292 11.76 -33.29 3.29
C GLN A 292 11.57 -34.50 4.22
N LYS A 293 12.61 -35.31 4.42
CA LYS A 293 12.55 -36.53 5.25
C LYS A 293 12.57 -36.25 6.74
N ILE A 294 13.05 -35.08 7.15
CA ILE A 294 13.24 -34.70 8.57
C ILE A 294 12.26 -33.62 9.04
N VAL A 295 11.33 -33.18 8.18
CA VAL A 295 10.36 -32.09 8.49
C VAL A 295 9.66 -32.31 9.82
N GLU A 296 9.18 -33.52 10.09
CA GLU A 296 8.43 -33.84 11.31
C GLU A 296 9.34 -34.01 12.53
N LEU A 297 10.60 -34.42 12.33
CA LEU A 297 11.55 -34.73 13.39
C LEU A 297 12.39 -33.52 13.83
N ARG A 298 12.43 -32.45 13.03
CA ARG A 298 13.33 -31.32 13.28
C ARG A 298 13.04 -30.60 14.59
N ASN A 299 11.76 -30.52 14.99
CA ASN A 299 11.35 -29.80 16.19
C ASN A 299 11.72 -30.57 17.48
N GLU A 300 12.01 -31.87 17.36
CA GLU A 300 12.35 -32.74 18.48
C GLU A 300 13.87 -32.90 18.67
N ASN A 301 14.67 -32.43 17.71
CA ASN A 301 16.12 -32.60 17.70
C ASN A 301 16.85 -31.30 17.33
N GLU A 302 17.55 -30.71 18.29
CA GLU A 302 18.29 -29.45 18.12
C GLU A 302 19.37 -29.52 17.03
N GLU A 303 20.02 -30.67 16.83
CA GLU A 303 21.03 -30.84 15.79
C GLU A 303 20.40 -30.83 14.38
N LEU A 304 19.23 -31.48 14.22
CA LEU A 304 18.46 -31.44 12.97
C LEU A 304 17.93 -30.05 12.67
N GLN A 305 17.42 -29.33 13.68
CA GLN A 305 16.98 -27.95 13.52
C GLN A 305 18.15 -27.02 13.14
N SER A 306 19.33 -27.20 13.76
CA SER A 306 20.53 -26.44 13.41
C SER A 306 21.00 -26.71 11.98
N LEU A 307 20.96 -27.97 11.53
CA LEU A 307 21.28 -28.33 10.16
C LEU A 307 20.28 -27.75 9.16
N TRP A 308 18.99 -27.79 9.49
CA TRP A 308 17.91 -27.19 8.71
C TRP A 308 18.14 -25.69 8.52
N ASP A 309 18.34 -24.96 9.62
CA ASP A 309 18.59 -23.52 9.61
C ASP A 309 19.79 -23.15 8.70
N ARG A 310 20.86 -23.95 8.72
CA ARG A 310 22.04 -23.74 7.87
C ARG A 310 21.75 -23.94 6.38
N VAL A 311 20.96 -24.95 6.00
CA VAL A 311 20.57 -25.15 4.60
C VAL A 311 19.76 -23.96 4.10
N VAL A 312 18.76 -23.53 4.87
CA VAL A 312 17.90 -22.39 4.54
C VAL A 312 18.74 -21.11 4.40
N GLN A 313 19.66 -20.89 5.34
CA GLN A 313 20.59 -19.77 5.32
C GLN A 313 21.45 -19.74 4.05
N VAL A 314 21.98 -20.89 3.64
CA VAL A 314 22.76 -20.97 2.39
C VAL A 314 21.88 -20.69 1.18
N ALA A 315 20.67 -21.25 1.11
CA ALA A 315 19.74 -20.96 0.00
C ALA A 315 19.50 -19.45 -0.17
N TYR A 316 19.27 -18.72 0.93
CA TYR A 316 19.07 -17.28 0.86
C TYR A 316 20.31 -16.50 0.44
N ARG A 317 21.51 -16.95 0.83
CA ARG A 317 22.78 -16.37 0.36
C ARG A 317 22.98 -16.62 -1.13
N VAL A 318 22.69 -17.83 -1.61
CA VAL A 318 22.75 -18.17 -3.04
C VAL A 318 21.87 -17.24 -3.85
N GLU A 319 20.60 -17.08 -3.47
CA GLU A 319 19.68 -16.18 -4.18
C GLU A 319 20.19 -14.74 -4.18
N PHE A 320 20.70 -14.26 -3.04
CA PHE A 320 21.27 -12.92 -2.96
C PHE A 320 22.47 -12.73 -3.89
N LEU A 321 23.39 -13.71 -3.96
CA LEU A 321 24.57 -13.64 -4.82
C LEU A 321 24.19 -13.68 -6.31
N ILE A 322 23.23 -14.54 -6.69
CA ILE A 322 22.70 -14.60 -8.05
C ILE A 322 22.06 -13.26 -8.43
N ASP A 323 21.18 -12.74 -7.58
CA ASP A 323 20.50 -11.47 -7.82
C ASP A 323 21.48 -10.29 -7.90
N SER A 324 22.50 -10.28 -7.04
CA SER A 324 23.55 -9.27 -7.02
C SER A 324 24.41 -9.31 -8.30
N LEU A 325 24.74 -10.51 -8.77
CA LEU A 325 25.45 -10.74 -10.03
C LEU A 325 24.65 -10.22 -11.23
N LEU A 326 23.34 -10.48 -11.26
CA LEU A 326 22.43 -10.02 -12.33
C LEU A 326 22.36 -8.50 -12.44
N VAL A 327 22.54 -7.76 -11.35
CA VAL A 327 22.49 -6.29 -11.32
C VAL A 327 23.89 -5.66 -11.35
N GLY A 328 24.96 -6.46 -11.48
CA GLY A 328 26.35 -5.98 -11.52
C GLY A 328 26.88 -5.47 -10.18
N TYR A 329 26.21 -5.80 -9.07
CA TYR A 329 26.54 -5.35 -7.72
C TYR A 329 27.29 -6.45 -6.97
N ILE A 330 28.58 -6.66 -7.25
CA ILE A 330 29.36 -7.72 -6.58
C ILE A 330 29.89 -7.21 -5.24
N LEU A 331 29.36 -7.73 -4.13
CA LEU A 331 29.95 -7.54 -2.80
C LEU A 331 31.09 -8.53 -2.60
N ASP A 332 32.31 -8.08 -2.82
CA ASP A 332 33.52 -8.90 -2.68
C ASP A 332 34.00 -8.93 -1.21
N SER A 333 33.21 -9.60 -0.35
CA SER A 333 33.60 -9.92 1.03
C SER A 333 33.86 -11.42 1.14
N SER A 334 34.88 -11.83 1.90
CA SER A 334 35.29 -13.24 2.04
C SER A 334 34.17 -14.17 2.55
N SER A 335 33.15 -13.64 3.22
CA SER A 335 31.97 -14.38 3.71
C SER A 335 30.76 -14.37 2.78
N MET A 336 30.74 -13.56 1.72
CA MET A 336 29.66 -13.50 0.72
C MET A 336 30.22 -13.69 -0.68
N SER A 337 30.88 -14.82 -0.91
CA SER A 337 31.36 -15.27 -2.21
C SER A 337 30.73 -16.61 -2.60
N PHE A 338 30.69 -16.90 -3.90
CA PHE A 338 30.23 -18.19 -4.41
C PHE A 338 31.10 -19.35 -3.88
N ASP A 339 32.41 -19.15 -3.75
CA ASP A 339 33.34 -20.18 -3.25
C ASP A 339 33.05 -20.55 -1.78
N SER A 340 32.83 -19.55 -0.92
CA SER A 340 32.45 -19.77 0.48
C SER A 340 31.15 -20.56 0.60
N VAL A 341 30.16 -20.25 -0.25
CA VAL A 341 28.88 -20.95 -0.29
C VAL A 341 29.04 -22.41 -0.73
N VAL A 342 29.86 -22.68 -1.74
CA VAL A 342 30.14 -24.04 -2.23
C VAL A 342 30.81 -24.88 -1.15
N GLU A 343 31.82 -24.34 -0.45
CA GLU A 343 32.48 -25.02 0.66
C GLU A 343 31.51 -25.35 1.79
N GLU A 344 30.67 -24.40 2.18
CA GLU A 344 29.70 -24.59 3.24
C GLU A 344 28.64 -25.65 2.88
N ILE A 345 28.13 -25.64 1.65
CA ILE A 345 27.20 -26.67 1.15
C ILE A 345 27.81 -28.07 1.25
N LYS A 346 29.10 -28.23 0.91
CA LYS A 346 29.80 -29.53 1.01
C LYS A 346 29.88 -30.00 2.46
N ILE A 347 30.16 -29.10 3.41
CA ILE A 347 30.18 -29.41 4.85
C ILE A 347 28.79 -29.85 5.33
N ILE A 348 27.75 -29.09 4.96
CA ILE A 348 26.36 -29.38 5.32
C ILE A 348 25.92 -30.75 4.76
N LYS A 349 26.26 -31.05 3.51
CA LYS A 349 25.97 -32.33 2.87
C LYS A 349 26.62 -33.51 3.61
N ALA A 350 27.90 -33.38 3.98
CA ALA A 350 28.59 -34.42 4.74
C ALA A 350 27.90 -34.71 6.09
N GLN A 351 27.44 -33.66 6.79
CA GLN A 351 26.66 -33.81 8.02
C GLN A 351 25.30 -34.47 7.78
N ALA A 352 24.57 -34.07 6.73
CA ALA A 352 23.29 -34.68 6.36
C ALA A 352 23.43 -36.18 6.02
N LEU A 353 24.50 -36.58 5.32
CA LEU A 353 24.79 -37.98 5.04
C LEU A 353 25.05 -38.81 6.31
N ASN A 354 25.76 -38.25 7.28
CA ASN A 354 25.97 -38.90 8.58
C ASN A 354 24.64 -39.15 9.31
N PHE A 355 23.71 -38.20 9.31
CA PHE A 355 22.37 -38.41 9.88
C PHE A 355 21.54 -39.41 9.07
N HIS A 356 21.65 -39.39 7.74
CA HIS A 356 20.91 -40.32 6.90
C HIS A 356 21.31 -41.78 7.17
N SER A 357 22.60 -42.02 7.45
CA SER A 357 23.10 -43.34 7.86
C SER A 357 22.54 -43.79 9.23
N LYS A 358 22.38 -42.87 10.18
CA LYS A 358 21.81 -43.15 11.52
C LYS A 358 20.29 -43.38 11.51
N MET A 359 19.55 -42.72 10.60
CA MET A 359 18.09 -42.87 10.47
C MET A 359 17.67 -44.20 9.83
N LEU A 360 18.55 -44.87 9.08
CA LEU A 360 18.26 -46.18 8.47
C LEU A 360 18.12 -47.30 9.51
N ASP A 361 18.61 -47.11 10.73
CA ASP A 361 18.44 -48.04 11.86
C ASP A 361 17.12 -47.85 12.62
N LEU A 362 16.34 -46.81 12.29
CA LEU A 362 15.10 -46.41 12.97
C LEU A 362 13.95 -46.24 11.97
N LYS A 363 13.48 -47.31 11.32
CA LYS A 363 12.19 -47.26 10.60
C LYS A 363 11.37 -48.54 10.72
N VAL A 364 10.37 -48.49 11.60
CA VAL A 364 9.00 -49.01 11.40
C VAL A 364 8.13 -48.02 12.18
N GLU A 365 7.38 -47.11 11.56
CA GLU A 365 6.03 -47.35 11.05
C GLU A 365 5.65 -46.20 10.11
N GLY A 366 4.95 -46.52 9.03
CA GLY A 366 4.63 -45.57 7.96
C GLY A 366 3.34 -44.80 8.20
N VAL A 367 3.31 -43.54 7.77
CA VAL A 367 2.11 -42.90 7.24
C VAL A 367 2.52 -42.03 6.05
N THR A 368 2.15 -42.44 4.85
CA THR A 368 2.07 -41.55 3.69
C THR A 368 0.91 -40.58 3.92
N LYS A 369 1.19 -39.32 4.27
CA LYS A 369 0.21 -38.25 4.06
C LYS A 369 0.45 -37.60 2.70
N ARG A 370 -0.65 -37.63 1.95
CA ARG A 370 -0.83 -37.15 0.59
C ARG A 370 -0.58 -35.64 0.55
N ILE A 371 -0.17 -35.18 -0.63
CA ILE A 371 -0.28 -33.78 -1.06
C ILE A 371 -1.66 -33.30 -0.63
N ASP A 372 -1.72 -32.30 0.25
CA ASP A 372 -2.98 -31.68 0.65
C ASP A 372 -3.69 -31.22 -0.62
N HIS A 373 -4.74 -31.96 -0.99
CA HIS A 373 -5.71 -31.46 -1.93
C HIS A 373 -6.31 -30.21 -1.29
N MET A 374 -6.00 -29.05 -1.85
CA MET A 374 -6.78 -27.84 -1.62
C MET A 374 -8.26 -28.23 -1.70
N PRO A 375 -9.09 -27.93 -0.69
CA PRO A 375 -10.51 -28.17 -0.77
C PRO A 375 -11.05 -27.43 -1.99
N SER A 376 -11.44 -28.17 -3.02
CA SER A 376 -12.29 -27.68 -4.09
C SER A 376 -13.73 -27.64 -3.57
N GLN A 377 -14.46 -26.60 -3.94
CA GLN A 377 -15.84 -26.26 -3.58
C GLN A 377 -15.93 -25.45 -2.27
N GLY A 378 -16.63 -24.33 -2.20
CA GLY A 378 -17.74 -23.88 -3.03
C GLY A 378 -18.78 -23.23 -2.12
N SER A 379 -18.35 -22.48 -1.11
CA SER A 379 -19.22 -21.61 -0.33
C SER A 379 -19.03 -20.20 -0.85
N LYS A 380 -20.12 -19.51 -1.19
CA LYS A 380 -20.08 -18.07 -1.44
C LYS A 380 -19.57 -17.42 -0.15
N PRO A 381 -18.44 -16.68 -0.15
CA PRO A 381 -18.04 -15.93 1.02
C PRO A 381 -19.08 -14.83 1.26
N MET A 382 -19.95 -15.04 2.26
CA MET A 382 -20.89 -14.02 2.72
C MET A 382 -20.13 -12.96 3.55
N ILE A 383 -20.62 -11.72 3.52
CA ILE A 383 -20.25 -10.74 4.54
C ILE A 383 -20.68 -11.38 5.86
N ASN A 384 -19.71 -11.80 6.65
CA ASN A 384 -19.92 -12.67 7.79
C ASN A 384 -20.41 -11.85 9.00
N ASP A 385 -21.39 -10.98 8.78
CA ASP A 385 -22.10 -10.13 9.76
C ASP A 385 -23.23 -10.91 10.45
N VAL A 386 -23.15 -12.25 10.50
CA VAL A 386 -24.10 -13.03 11.30
C VAL A 386 -23.84 -12.73 12.77
N VAL A 387 -24.63 -11.79 13.31
CA VAL A 387 -24.57 -11.40 14.72
C VAL A 387 -25.46 -12.35 15.51
N VAL A 388 -24.84 -13.41 16.01
CA VAL A 388 -25.45 -14.34 16.97
C VAL A 388 -25.38 -13.70 18.36
N GLY A 389 -26.50 -13.72 19.09
CA GLY A 389 -26.62 -13.09 20.41
C GLY A 389 -26.79 -11.56 20.37
N PHE A 390 -26.69 -10.95 21.56
CA PHE A 390 -26.82 -9.49 21.80
C PHE A 390 -28.12 -8.84 21.28
N LYS A 391 -29.20 -9.62 21.10
CA LYS A 391 -30.50 -9.06 20.66
C LYS A 391 -31.07 -8.14 21.74
N ASP A 392 -30.95 -8.56 22.99
CA ASP A 392 -31.25 -7.80 24.20
C ASP A 392 -30.43 -6.50 24.28
N GLU A 393 -29.11 -6.60 24.14
CA GLU A 393 -28.20 -5.45 24.21
C GLU A 393 -28.44 -4.44 23.08
N ALA A 394 -28.64 -4.92 21.85
CA ALA A 394 -28.97 -4.08 20.70
C ALA A 394 -30.30 -3.33 20.93
N THR A 395 -31.33 -4.03 21.41
CA THR A 395 -32.64 -3.43 21.71
C THR A 395 -32.51 -2.35 22.79
N SER A 396 -31.70 -2.61 23.83
CA SER A 396 -31.42 -1.64 24.89
C SER A 396 -30.78 -0.37 24.34
N ILE A 397 -29.75 -0.48 23.51
CA ILE A 397 -29.09 0.68 22.91
C ILE A 397 -29.99 1.41 21.90
N ILE A 398 -30.74 0.69 21.05
CA ILE A 398 -31.70 1.30 20.12
C ILE A 398 -32.73 2.14 20.88
N ASN A 399 -33.21 1.66 22.03
CA ASN A 399 -34.12 2.44 22.88
C ASN A 399 -33.44 3.72 23.42
N ARG A 400 -32.17 3.66 23.82
CA ARG A 400 -31.39 4.85 24.24
C ARG A 400 -31.23 5.86 23.10
N LEU A 401 -31.00 5.38 21.88
CA LEU A 401 -30.85 6.22 20.69
C LEU A 401 -32.18 6.90 20.32
N THR A 402 -33.30 6.19 20.39
CA THR A 402 -34.59 6.67 19.87
C THR A 402 -35.51 7.33 20.90
N ARG A 403 -35.33 7.05 22.19
CA ARG A 403 -36.21 7.51 23.29
C ARG A 403 -35.53 8.38 24.35
N GLY A 404 -34.25 8.71 24.17
CA GLY A 404 -33.46 9.51 25.14
C GLY A 404 -33.71 11.03 25.10
N SER A 405 -32.78 11.81 25.66
CA SER A 405 -32.88 13.28 25.74
C SER A 405 -33.03 13.97 24.37
N ARG A 406 -33.62 15.17 24.38
CA ARG A 406 -33.63 16.05 23.22
C ARG A 406 -32.25 16.65 22.92
N GLN A 407 -31.38 16.77 23.92
CA GLN A 407 -30.00 17.22 23.75
C GLN A 407 -29.13 16.16 23.07
N VAL A 408 -27.99 16.59 22.53
CA VAL A 408 -26.97 15.68 21.99
C VAL A 408 -26.34 14.91 23.14
N GLN A 409 -26.40 13.59 23.06
CA GLN A 409 -25.83 12.70 24.06
C GLN A 409 -24.97 11.61 23.45
N ILE A 410 -24.01 11.16 24.25
CA ILE A 410 -23.06 10.12 23.91
C ILE A 410 -23.52 8.79 24.49
N VAL A 411 -23.43 7.75 23.68
CA VAL A 411 -23.70 6.35 24.05
C VAL A 411 -22.40 5.55 23.90
N PRO A 412 -21.60 5.42 24.97
CA PRO A 412 -20.37 4.65 24.91
C PRO A 412 -20.65 3.16 25.10
N ILE A 413 -20.09 2.33 24.20
CA ILE A 413 -20.08 0.87 24.24
C ILE A 413 -18.65 0.45 24.61
N VAL A 414 -18.49 -0.12 25.81
CA VAL A 414 -17.17 -0.39 26.40
C VAL A 414 -16.98 -1.87 26.66
N GLY A 415 -15.76 -2.37 26.49
CA GLY A 415 -15.45 -3.79 26.70
C GLY A 415 -14.09 -4.19 26.14
N MET A 416 -13.61 -5.38 26.55
CA MET A 416 -12.32 -5.92 26.12
C MET A 416 -12.21 -6.08 24.58
N PRO A 417 -10.99 -6.15 24.02
CA PRO A 417 -10.77 -6.46 22.60
C PRO A 417 -11.41 -7.79 22.20
N GLY A 418 -11.94 -7.88 20.97
CA GLY A 418 -12.56 -9.10 20.44
C GLY A 418 -13.96 -9.45 20.99
N LEU A 419 -14.54 -8.60 21.86
CA LEU A 419 -15.86 -8.82 22.48
C LEU A 419 -17.06 -8.54 21.53
N GLY A 420 -16.80 -7.97 20.35
CA GLY A 420 -17.85 -7.70 19.36
C GLY A 420 -18.46 -6.29 19.44
N LYS A 421 -17.80 -5.31 20.08
CA LYS A 421 -18.28 -3.91 20.19
C LYS A 421 -18.66 -3.30 18.83
N THR A 422 -17.72 -3.30 17.88
CA THR A 422 -17.93 -2.86 16.50
C THR A 422 -19.05 -3.62 15.81
N THR A 423 -19.18 -4.92 16.10
CA THR A 423 -20.22 -5.78 15.50
C THR A 423 -21.61 -5.39 16.02
N LEU A 424 -21.75 -5.15 17.32
CA LEU A 424 -22.98 -4.65 17.93
C LEU A 424 -23.32 -3.25 17.41
N ALA A 425 -22.35 -2.34 17.35
CA ALA A 425 -22.54 -1.00 16.81
C ALA A 425 -23.01 -1.03 15.34
N LYS A 426 -22.45 -1.91 14.49
CA LYS A 426 -22.91 -2.10 13.10
C LYS A 426 -24.34 -2.61 13.05
N LYS A 427 -24.69 -3.62 13.86
CA LYS A 427 -26.05 -4.15 13.96
C LYS A 427 -27.06 -3.05 14.29
N ILE A 428 -26.71 -2.16 15.23
CA ILE A 428 -27.55 -1.02 15.61
C ILE A 428 -27.61 0.03 14.50
N TYR A 429 -26.47 0.37 13.89
CA TYR A 429 -26.37 1.40 12.86
C TYR A 429 -27.21 1.09 11.61
N TYR A 430 -27.30 -0.20 11.24
CA TYR A 430 -28.11 -0.69 10.11
C TYR A 430 -29.51 -1.18 10.51
N ASP A 431 -29.91 -1.05 11.78
CA ASP A 431 -31.25 -1.42 12.20
C ASP A 431 -32.29 -0.49 11.54
N ALA A 432 -33.38 -1.06 11.03
CA ALA A 432 -34.41 -0.29 10.33
C ALA A 432 -34.96 0.84 11.21
N SER A 433 -35.18 0.62 12.50
CA SER A 433 -35.70 1.66 13.39
C SER A 433 -34.73 2.83 13.54
N VAL A 434 -33.41 2.59 13.51
CA VAL A 434 -32.37 3.61 13.57
C VAL A 434 -32.24 4.34 12.23
N MET A 435 -32.27 3.59 11.12
CA MET A 435 -32.19 4.15 9.77
C MET A 435 -33.30 5.16 9.48
N HIS A 436 -34.54 4.87 9.90
CA HIS A 436 -35.68 5.77 9.71
C HIS A 436 -35.70 6.94 10.72
N HIS A 437 -34.97 6.85 11.83
CA HIS A 437 -35.03 7.84 12.90
C HIS A 437 -34.03 8.99 12.75
N PHE A 438 -32.89 8.76 12.10
CA PHE A 438 -31.82 9.75 11.92
C PHE A 438 -31.67 10.14 10.45
N HIS A 439 -31.81 11.43 10.14
CA HIS A 439 -31.70 11.97 8.78
C HIS A 439 -30.26 11.88 8.24
N THR A 440 -29.27 12.13 9.10
CA THR A 440 -27.85 12.09 8.73
C THR A 440 -27.13 11.06 9.57
N ARG A 441 -26.33 10.19 8.94
CA ARG A 441 -25.56 9.18 9.65
C ARG A 441 -24.13 9.14 9.13
N ALA A 442 -23.15 9.02 10.02
CA ALA A 442 -21.76 8.82 9.65
C ALA A 442 -21.12 7.74 10.53
N TRP A 443 -20.21 6.98 9.94
CA TRP A 443 -19.41 5.98 10.64
C TRP A 443 -17.95 6.24 10.35
N CYS A 444 -17.15 6.47 11.38
CA CYS A 444 -15.71 6.67 11.26
C CYS A 444 -14.97 5.72 12.19
N THR A 445 -13.85 5.17 11.73
CA THR A 445 -12.99 4.31 12.55
C THR A 445 -11.79 5.12 13.02
N VAL A 446 -11.55 5.15 14.33
CA VAL A 446 -10.47 5.91 14.95
C VAL A 446 -9.30 4.97 15.22
N SER A 447 -8.21 5.12 14.49
CA SER A 447 -6.99 4.36 14.75
C SER A 447 -6.31 4.83 16.05
N GLN A 448 -5.51 3.96 16.66
CA GLN A 448 -4.72 4.29 17.87
C GLN A 448 -3.89 5.58 17.71
N VAL A 449 -3.39 5.81 16.50
CA VAL A 449 -2.78 7.08 16.13
C VAL A 449 -3.63 7.70 15.03
N TYR A 450 -4.26 8.83 15.30
CA TYR A 450 -5.18 9.50 14.37
C TYR A 450 -4.81 10.98 14.17
N HIS A 451 -5.31 11.56 13.08
CA HIS A 451 -5.26 13.00 12.81
C HIS A 451 -6.67 13.56 12.77
N LYS A 452 -6.92 14.60 13.58
CA LYS A 452 -8.22 15.27 13.65
C LYS A 452 -8.70 15.75 12.27
N LYS A 453 -7.84 16.35 11.45
CA LYS A 453 -8.15 16.71 10.05
C LYS A 453 -8.71 15.54 9.23
N ASN A 454 -8.08 14.37 9.28
CA ASN A 454 -8.52 13.20 8.52
C ASN A 454 -9.86 12.67 9.01
N LEU A 455 -10.07 12.64 10.32
CA LEU A 455 -11.32 12.20 10.92
C LEU A 455 -12.47 13.15 10.55
N LEU A 456 -12.23 14.47 10.55
CA LEU A 456 -13.20 15.47 10.07
C LEU A 456 -13.53 15.30 8.58
N LEU A 457 -12.51 15.06 7.74
CA LEU A 457 -12.71 14.76 6.32
C LEU A 457 -13.49 13.48 6.10
N GLU A 458 -13.25 12.42 6.90
CA GLU A 458 -14.00 11.17 6.84
C GLU A 458 -15.47 11.37 7.23
N ILE A 459 -15.75 12.12 8.30
CA ILE A 459 -17.11 12.50 8.69
C ILE A 459 -17.78 13.26 7.55
N LEU A 460 -17.11 14.27 6.98
CA LEU A 460 -17.64 15.04 5.86
C LEU A 460 -17.88 14.17 4.62
N THR A 461 -17.03 13.18 4.36
CA THR A 461 -17.18 12.24 3.25
C THR A 461 -18.40 11.34 3.45
N CYS A 462 -18.66 10.91 4.68
CA CYS A 462 -19.84 10.14 5.03
C CYS A 462 -21.14 10.95 4.87
N ILE A 463 -21.10 12.22 5.29
CA ILE A 463 -22.23 13.14 5.15
C ILE A 463 -22.41 13.57 3.68
N ASN A 464 -21.32 13.66 2.92
CA ASN A 464 -21.29 14.16 1.56
C ASN A 464 -20.34 13.34 0.66
N SER A 465 -20.92 12.61 -0.29
CA SER A 465 -20.21 11.68 -1.19
C SER A 465 -19.13 12.30 -2.09
N LYS A 466 -19.11 13.62 -2.30
CA LYS A 466 -18.09 14.34 -3.06
C LYS A 466 -17.58 15.55 -2.28
N LEU A 467 -16.34 15.47 -1.80
CA LEU A 467 -15.60 16.61 -1.26
C LEU A 467 -14.93 17.37 -2.41
N SER A 468 -15.14 18.69 -2.48
CA SER A 468 -14.35 19.53 -3.37
C SER A 468 -12.90 19.62 -2.90
N GLU A 469 -11.96 19.85 -3.81
CA GLU A 469 -10.53 20.02 -3.49
C GLU A 469 -10.28 21.06 -2.37
N LYS A 470 -11.12 22.10 -2.30
CA LYS A 470 -11.06 23.13 -1.25
C LYS A 470 -11.07 22.59 0.18
N PHE A 471 -11.74 21.46 0.46
CA PHE A 471 -11.79 20.89 1.81
C PHE A 471 -10.41 20.37 2.27
N PHE A 472 -9.57 19.89 1.36
CA PHE A 472 -8.24 19.40 1.71
C PHE A 472 -7.29 20.54 2.10
N GLU A 473 -7.55 21.76 1.63
CA GLU A 473 -6.78 22.98 1.93
C GLU A 473 -7.25 23.67 3.22
N MET A 474 -8.42 23.33 3.74
CA MET A 474 -8.98 23.96 4.95
C MET A 474 -8.20 23.61 6.23
N SER A 475 -8.22 24.53 7.20
CA SER A 475 -7.74 24.30 8.56
C SER A 475 -8.63 23.27 9.28
N GLU A 476 -8.15 22.73 10.41
CA GLU A 476 -8.97 21.81 11.21
C GLU A 476 -10.21 22.50 11.78
N GLU A 477 -10.08 23.77 12.14
CA GLU A 477 -11.16 24.62 12.64
C GLU A 477 -12.22 24.86 11.57
N ASP A 478 -11.79 25.17 10.34
CA ASP A 478 -12.68 25.37 9.21
C ASP A 478 -13.41 24.08 8.84
N LEU A 479 -12.72 22.94 8.87
CA LEU A 479 -13.32 21.62 8.64
C LEU A 479 -14.34 21.26 9.71
N ALA A 480 -14.03 21.51 10.99
CA ALA A 480 -14.97 21.35 12.09
C ALA A 480 -16.21 22.24 11.89
N HIS A 481 -16.02 23.47 11.42
CA HIS A 481 -17.12 24.38 11.10
C HIS A 481 -17.97 23.86 9.92
N GLN A 482 -17.35 23.25 8.91
CA GLN A 482 -18.08 22.62 7.82
C GLN A 482 -18.90 21.42 8.30
N VAL A 483 -18.34 20.54 9.14
CA VAL A 483 -19.09 19.43 9.76
C VAL A 483 -20.30 19.99 10.50
N LYS A 484 -20.07 20.98 11.38
CA LYS A 484 -21.13 21.63 12.15
C LYS A 484 -22.23 22.20 11.28
N ARG A 485 -21.86 22.93 10.22
CA ARG A 485 -22.81 23.54 9.28
C ARG A 485 -23.69 22.51 8.58
N ARG A 486 -23.17 21.32 8.29
CA ARG A 486 -23.93 20.23 7.64
C ARG A 486 -24.83 19.47 8.60
N LEU A 487 -24.45 19.41 9.86
CA LEU A 487 -25.24 18.76 10.91
C LEU A 487 -26.30 19.69 11.51
N LEU A 488 -26.12 21.01 11.39
CA LEU A 488 -27.03 22.01 11.94
C LEU A 488 -28.46 21.78 11.43
N ARG A 489 -29.44 21.79 12.34
CA ARG A 489 -30.88 21.54 12.13
C ARG A 489 -31.23 20.13 11.67
N ASN A 490 -30.25 19.26 11.40
CA ASN A 490 -30.46 17.87 11.03
C ASN A 490 -30.35 16.97 12.25
N LYS A 491 -31.21 15.95 12.32
CA LYS A 491 -31.09 14.91 13.34
C LYS A 491 -30.07 13.88 12.90
N TYR A 492 -28.95 13.78 13.63
CA TYR A 492 -27.81 12.98 13.21
C TYR A 492 -27.43 11.86 14.19
N LEU A 493 -26.80 10.81 13.63
CA LEU A 493 -26.11 9.76 14.37
C LEU A 493 -24.67 9.64 13.86
N ILE A 494 -23.69 9.93 14.70
CA ILE A 494 -22.27 9.73 14.38
C ILE A 494 -21.74 8.53 15.18
N VAL A 495 -21.10 7.57 14.51
CA VAL A 495 -20.39 6.48 15.17
C VAL A 495 -18.90 6.74 15.07
N LEU A 496 -18.22 6.83 16.21
CA LEU A 496 -16.76 6.81 16.30
C LEU A 496 -16.35 5.45 16.87
N ASP A 497 -15.86 4.58 15.98
CA ASP A 497 -15.47 3.22 16.31
C ASP A 497 -14.00 3.18 16.78
N ASP A 498 -13.73 2.39 17.81
CA ASP A 498 -12.43 2.11 18.43
C ASP A 498 -11.68 3.35 18.98
N VAL A 499 -12.35 4.16 19.80
CA VAL A 499 -11.74 5.35 20.42
C VAL A 499 -10.75 4.95 21.52
N TRP A 500 -9.49 5.40 21.42
CA TRP A 500 -8.40 5.04 22.34
C TRP A 500 -8.17 6.04 23.48
N ASP A 501 -8.63 7.29 23.35
CA ASP A 501 -8.45 8.33 24.37
C ASP A 501 -9.65 9.29 24.41
N SER A 502 -9.77 10.06 25.51
CA SER A 502 -10.85 11.06 25.65
C SER A 502 -10.57 12.38 24.91
N GLU A 503 -9.34 12.59 24.43
CA GLU A 503 -8.96 13.78 23.67
C GLU A 503 -9.61 13.80 22.28
N VAL A 504 -9.89 12.62 21.70
CA VAL A 504 -10.65 12.48 20.44
C VAL A 504 -11.99 13.19 20.52
N TRP A 505 -12.76 12.93 21.59
CA TRP A 505 -14.05 13.57 21.78
C TRP A 505 -13.90 15.07 22.00
N LYS A 506 -12.99 15.50 22.90
CA LYS A 506 -12.76 16.93 23.19
C LYS A 506 -12.38 17.71 21.93
N GLY A 507 -11.56 17.10 21.07
CA GLY A 507 -11.13 17.70 19.81
C GLY A 507 -12.26 17.86 18.78
N LEU A 508 -13.28 17.00 18.82
CA LEU A 508 -14.40 16.98 17.88
C LEU A 508 -15.68 17.63 18.39
N GLU A 509 -15.85 17.80 19.71
CA GLU A 509 -17.09 18.27 20.34
C GLU A 509 -17.65 19.54 19.69
N ALA A 510 -16.78 20.52 19.38
CA ALA A 510 -17.18 21.78 18.74
C ALA A 510 -17.82 21.61 17.35
N SER A 511 -17.59 20.47 16.70
CA SER A 511 -18.10 20.12 15.37
C SER A 511 -19.54 19.59 15.40
N PHE A 512 -20.05 19.19 16.57
CA PHE A 512 -21.36 18.56 16.71
C PHE A 512 -22.38 19.54 17.32
N PRO A 513 -23.32 20.09 16.53
CA PRO A 513 -24.30 21.05 17.03
C PRO A 513 -25.38 20.37 17.88
N ASP A 514 -25.82 21.02 18.94
CA ASP A 514 -26.96 20.59 19.76
C ASP A 514 -28.18 21.49 19.52
N ASP A 515 -29.04 21.05 18.61
CA ASP A 515 -30.29 21.76 18.26
C ASP A 515 -31.50 21.27 19.07
N GLY A 516 -31.30 20.45 20.11
CA GLY A 516 -32.41 19.89 20.88
C GLY A 516 -33.31 18.93 20.09
N ASN A 517 -32.79 18.31 19.03
CA ASN A 517 -33.53 17.44 18.10
C ASN A 517 -33.35 15.94 18.38
N GLY A 518 -32.60 15.59 19.43
CA GLY A 518 -32.32 14.20 19.82
C GLY A 518 -31.22 13.54 19.01
N SER A 519 -30.25 14.31 18.51
CA SER A 519 -29.06 13.76 17.83
C SER A 519 -28.18 12.96 18.81
N ARG A 520 -27.40 12.01 18.27
CA ARG A 520 -26.65 11.02 19.08
C ARG A 520 -25.24 10.78 18.54
N VAL A 521 -24.34 10.43 19.44
CA VAL A 521 -23.00 9.93 19.10
C VAL A 521 -22.79 8.58 19.79
N ILE A 522 -22.46 7.53 19.01
CA ILE A 522 -22.03 6.24 19.54
C ILE A 522 -20.50 6.24 19.57
N LEU A 523 -19.92 5.85 20.69
CA LEU A 523 -18.49 5.61 20.81
C LEU A 523 -18.28 4.13 21.14
N THR A 524 -17.39 3.44 20.45
CA THR A 524 -16.91 2.13 20.93
C THR A 524 -15.49 2.30 21.50
N SER A 525 -15.20 1.69 22.65
CA SER A 525 -13.87 1.79 23.25
C SER A 525 -13.54 0.62 24.15
N ARG A 526 -12.24 0.46 24.44
CA ARG A 526 -11.71 -0.41 25.49
C ARG A 526 -11.72 0.27 26.86
N LEU A 527 -11.77 1.61 26.89
CA LEU A 527 -11.74 2.43 28.10
C LEU A 527 -13.15 2.84 28.52
N ARG A 528 -13.38 2.93 29.83
CA ARG A 528 -14.66 3.38 30.40
C ARG A 528 -14.83 4.90 30.31
N ASP A 529 -13.74 5.63 30.55
CA ASP A 529 -13.75 7.08 30.75
C ASP A 529 -13.34 7.84 29.48
N ILE A 530 -14.16 7.72 28.44
CA ILE A 530 -13.91 8.35 27.12
C ILE A 530 -14.71 9.63 26.86
N ALA A 531 -15.70 9.93 27.69
CA ALA A 531 -16.61 11.05 27.51
C ALA A 531 -16.94 11.74 28.85
N PRO A 532 -17.19 13.06 28.86
CA PRO A 532 -17.62 13.79 30.04
C PRO A 532 -18.97 13.29 30.58
N GLN A 533 -19.09 13.16 31.91
CA GLN A 533 -20.29 12.63 32.58
C GLN A 533 -21.57 13.43 32.25
N ASP A 534 -21.45 14.74 32.04
CA ASP A 534 -22.56 15.65 31.69
C ASP A 534 -23.07 15.46 30.25
N LYS A 535 -22.30 14.77 29.39
CA LYS A 535 -22.67 14.48 27.99
C LYS A 535 -23.16 13.05 27.78
N LEU A 536 -23.13 12.22 28.81
CA LEU A 536 -23.62 10.85 28.75
C LEU A 536 -25.15 10.82 28.81
N ASP A 537 -25.75 9.98 27.96
CA ASP A 537 -27.18 9.65 28.08
C ASP A 537 -27.46 8.88 29.38
N GLN A 538 -26.60 7.91 29.67
CA GLN A 538 -26.60 7.04 30.85
C GLN A 538 -25.17 6.50 31.05
N GLU A 539 -24.95 5.68 32.09
CA GLU A 539 -23.66 4.99 32.28
C GLU A 539 -23.18 4.26 31.00
N PRO A 540 -21.84 4.16 30.79
CA PRO A 540 -21.27 3.44 29.68
C PRO A 540 -21.79 2.00 29.61
N HIS A 541 -22.28 1.63 28.42
CA HIS A 541 -22.81 0.30 28.17
C HIS A 541 -21.66 -0.70 28.13
N SER A 542 -21.47 -1.41 29.25
CA SER A 542 -20.43 -2.43 29.38
C SER A 542 -20.91 -3.71 28.70
N LEU A 543 -20.38 -4.00 27.52
CA LEU A 543 -20.80 -5.15 26.73
C LEU A 543 -20.47 -6.45 27.49
N ARG A 544 -21.47 -7.33 27.63
CA ARG A 544 -21.29 -8.65 28.27
C ARG A 544 -20.58 -9.64 27.35
N GLN A 545 -20.03 -10.70 27.95
CA GLN A 545 -19.61 -11.91 27.20
C GLN A 545 -20.84 -12.68 26.69
N LEU A 546 -20.64 -13.48 25.64
CA LEU A 546 -21.67 -14.38 25.15
C LEU A 546 -21.98 -15.47 26.19
N THR A 547 -23.25 -15.84 26.27
CA THR A 547 -23.67 -16.99 27.07
C THR A 547 -23.17 -18.29 26.45
N HIS A 548 -23.26 -19.41 27.19
CA HIS A 548 -22.83 -20.71 26.68
C HIS A 548 -23.57 -21.13 25.40
N ASP A 549 -24.86 -20.84 25.33
CA ASP A 549 -25.69 -21.15 24.15
C ASP A 549 -25.35 -20.22 22.98
N GLU A 550 -25.28 -18.90 23.20
CA GLU A 550 -24.89 -17.95 22.14
C GLU A 550 -23.48 -18.23 21.60
N SER A 551 -22.56 -18.69 22.46
CA SER A 551 -21.21 -19.07 22.07
C SER A 551 -21.20 -20.30 21.17
N TRP A 552 -22.02 -21.29 21.49
CA TRP A 552 -22.17 -22.51 20.70
C TRP A 552 -22.85 -22.22 19.35
N ASP A 553 -23.90 -21.41 19.36
CA ASP A 553 -24.60 -20.97 18.15
C ASP A 553 -23.64 -20.21 17.21
N LEU A 554 -22.80 -19.32 17.74
CA LEU A 554 -21.80 -18.60 16.96
C LEU A 554 -20.75 -19.56 16.36
N LEU A 555 -20.32 -20.56 17.12
CA LEU A 555 -19.38 -21.56 16.62
C LEU A 555 -20.00 -22.37 15.49
N GLN A 556 -21.24 -22.85 15.66
CA GLN A 556 -21.95 -23.63 14.65
C GLN A 556 -22.08 -22.85 13.35
N GLU A 557 -22.51 -21.59 13.44
CA GLU A 557 -22.69 -20.72 12.29
C GLU A 557 -21.38 -20.47 11.54
N LYS A 558 -20.26 -20.31 12.26
CA LYS A 558 -18.94 -20.09 11.65
C LYS A 558 -18.31 -21.37 11.11
N PHE A 559 -18.56 -22.51 11.75
CA PHE A 559 -18.00 -23.80 11.36
C PHE A 559 -18.72 -24.40 10.15
N CYS A 560 -20.05 -24.32 10.09
CA CYS A 560 -20.87 -24.85 9.00
C CYS A 560 -22.09 -23.94 8.75
N PRO A 561 -21.93 -22.84 7.98
CA PRO A 561 -23.02 -21.91 7.69
C PRO A 561 -24.20 -22.63 7.00
N GLY A 562 -25.42 -22.43 7.52
CA GLY A 562 -26.67 -22.92 6.90
C GLY A 562 -26.90 -24.44 6.96
N LYS A 563 -26.23 -25.17 7.87
CA LYS A 563 -26.51 -26.59 8.14
C LYS A 563 -26.98 -26.81 9.58
N ASP A 564 -28.09 -27.54 9.72
CA ASP A 564 -28.71 -27.80 11.02
C ASP A 564 -27.98 -28.86 11.86
N SER A 565 -27.16 -29.71 11.24
CA SER A 565 -26.50 -30.84 11.92
C SER A 565 -24.97 -30.71 11.95
N LEU A 566 -24.42 -30.59 13.16
CA LEU A 566 -22.98 -30.69 13.41
C LEU A 566 -22.51 -32.16 13.50
N PRO A 567 -21.25 -32.46 13.20
CA PRO A 567 -20.67 -33.78 13.41
C PRO A 567 -20.75 -34.21 14.89
N PRO A 568 -21.14 -35.48 15.20
CA PRO A 568 -21.29 -35.97 16.57
C PRO A 568 -20.04 -35.76 17.43
N GLU A 569 -18.85 -35.93 16.85
CA GLU A 569 -17.56 -35.80 17.50
C GLU A 569 -17.30 -34.36 17.97
N LEU A 570 -17.84 -33.35 17.28
CA LEU A 570 -17.75 -31.95 17.70
C LEU A 570 -18.70 -31.67 18.87
N CYS A 571 -19.91 -32.27 18.84
CA CYS A 571 -20.89 -32.14 19.92
C CYS A 571 -20.36 -32.69 21.25
N GLU A 572 -19.55 -33.75 21.23
CA GLU A 572 -18.87 -34.28 22.42
C GLU A 572 -17.90 -33.27 23.06
N LEU A 573 -17.36 -32.34 22.26
CA LEU A 573 -16.42 -31.31 22.71
C LEU A 573 -17.12 -30.01 23.13
N ARG A 574 -18.47 -29.93 23.03
CA ARG A 574 -19.24 -28.70 23.28
C ARG A 574 -18.88 -28.00 24.58
N THR A 575 -18.94 -28.74 25.69
CA THR A 575 -18.67 -28.17 27.03
C THR A 575 -17.25 -27.63 27.12
N GLN A 576 -16.25 -28.40 26.65
CA GLN A 576 -14.85 -28.00 26.69
C GLN A 576 -14.60 -26.75 25.86
N ILE A 577 -15.16 -26.68 24.65
CA ILE A 577 -14.99 -25.56 23.75
C ILE A 577 -15.59 -24.28 24.33
N VAL A 578 -16.82 -24.34 24.83
CA VAL A 578 -17.51 -23.15 25.34
C VAL A 578 -16.87 -22.66 26.64
N GLU A 579 -16.47 -23.56 27.55
CA GLU A 579 -15.73 -23.21 28.77
C GLU A 579 -14.37 -22.58 28.43
N MET A 580 -13.66 -23.13 27.45
CA MET A 580 -12.37 -22.61 26.99
C MET A 580 -12.49 -21.24 26.31
N CYS A 581 -13.56 -20.98 25.54
CA CYS A 581 -13.73 -19.69 24.88
C CYS A 581 -14.19 -18.57 25.82
N GLN A 582 -14.70 -18.91 27.02
CA GLN A 582 -15.23 -17.96 28.02
C GLN A 582 -16.15 -16.89 27.43
N GLY A 583 -16.96 -17.23 26.42
CA GLY A 583 -17.90 -16.32 25.78
C GLY A 583 -17.27 -15.17 24.97
N LEU A 584 -15.99 -15.25 24.59
CA LEU A 584 -15.32 -14.24 23.75
C LEU A 584 -15.51 -14.54 22.25
N PRO A 585 -16.26 -13.70 21.49
CA PRO A 585 -16.56 -13.96 20.07
C PRO A 585 -15.35 -14.21 19.19
N LEU A 586 -14.28 -13.41 19.33
CA LEU A 586 -13.09 -13.56 18.50
C LEU A 586 -12.41 -14.93 18.69
N THR A 587 -12.30 -15.41 19.93
CA THR A 587 -11.73 -16.74 20.22
C THR A 587 -12.57 -17.86 19.63
N ILE A 588 -13.89 -17.74 19.72
CA ILE A 588 -14.85 -18.69 19.14
C ILE A 588 -14.68 -18.75 17.61
N VAL A 589 -14.63 -17.58 16.96
CA VAL A 589 -14.48 -17.45 15.51
C VAL A 589 -13.15 -18.04 15.01
N ILE A 590 -12.05 -17.78 15.72
CA ILE A 590 -10.74 -18.34 15.39
C ILE A 590 -10.75 -19.87 15.54
N LEU A 591 -11.29 -20.38 16.65
CA LEU A 591 -11.36 -21.82 16.89
C LEU A 591 -12.22 -22.51 15.82
N ALA A 592 -13.38 -21.96 15.49
CA ALA A 592 -14.23 -22.47 14.41
C ALA A 592 -13.46 -22.53 13.08
N GLY A 593 -12.67 -21.49 12.77
CA GLY A 593 -11.81 -21.45 11.59
C GLY A 593 -10.70 -22.51 11.58
N ILE A 594 -10.09 -22.82 12.73
CA ILE A 594 -9.10 -23.90 12.87
C ILE A 594 -9.77 -25.25 12.63
N LEU A 595 -10.86 -25.53 13.37
CA LEU A 595 -11.54 -26.82 13.33
C LEU A 595 -12.11 -27.13 11.94
N ALA A 596 -12.69 -26.12 11.26
CA ALA A 596 -13.25 -26.27 9.91
C ALA A 596 -12.21 -26.66 8.85
N ASN A 597 -10.93 -26.41 9.12
CA ASN A 597 -9.83 -26.68 8.19
C ASN A 597 -8.86 -27.76 8.71
N MET A 598 -9.30 -28.58 9.67
CA MET A 598 -8.53 -29.66 10.27
C MET A 598 -9.27 -31.00 10.16
N GLU A 599 -8.52 -32.10 10.04
CA GLU A 599 -9.08 -33.46 10.15
C GLU A 599 -9.72 -33.68 11.53
N GLN A 600 -10.83 -34.42 11.55
CA GLN A 600 -11.62 -34.69 12.77
C GLN A 600 -10.80 -35.32 13.91
N SER A 601 -9.81 -36.14 13.58
CA SER A 601 -8.93 -36.77 14.58
C SER A 601 -8.09 -35.77 15.38
N GLY A 602 -7.82 -34.59 14.82
CA GLY A 602 -7.02 -33.56 15.47
C GLY A 602 -7.81 -32.61 16.38
N TRP A 603 -9.15 -32.62 16.32
CA TRP A 603 -9.99 -31.67 17.06
C TRP A 603 -9.79 -31.76 18.58
N LYS A 604 -9.75 -32.98 19.10
CA LYS A 604 -9.59 -33.23 20.54
C LYS A 604 -8.24 -32.71 21.06
N GLU A 605 -7.17 -32.92 20.30
CA GLU A 605 -5.82 -32.44 20.65
C GLU A 605 -5.77 -30.90 20.71
N VAL A 606 -6.33 -30.23 19.70
CA VAL A 606 -6.40 -28.77 19.63
C VAL A 606 -7.18 -28.20 20.82
N VAL A 607 -8.38 -28.72 21.09
CA VAL A 607 -9.22 -28.26 22.21
C VAL A 607 -8.53 -28.51 23.54
N GLN A 608 -7.88 -29.65 23.73
CA GLN A 608 -7.15 -29.97 24.96
C GLN A 608 -5.92 -29.06 25.16
N SER A 609 -5.19 -28.74 24.09
CA SER A 609 -4.01 -27.87 24.16
C SER A 609 -4.36 -26.49 24.73
N LEU A 610 -5.51 -25.95 24.35
CA LEU A 610 -6.03 -24.65 24.81
C LEU A 610 -6.77 -24.71 26.15
N SER A 611 -7.32 -25.89 26.51
CA SER A 611 -8.05 -26.10 27.77
C SER A 611 -7.13 -26.37 28.98
N SER A 612 -5.85 -26.67 28.73
CA SER A 612 -4.89 -27.10 29.76
C SER A 612 -4.41 -25.99 30.71
N SER A 613 -4.87 -24.73 30.52
CA SER A 613 -4.32 -23.56 31.19
C SER A 613 -5.39 -22.72 31.92
N ASN A 614 -5.30 -22.61 33.25
CA ASN A 614 -6.12 -21.70 34.07
C ASN A 614 -5.67 -20.24 33.87
N ILE A 615 -6.08 -19.67 32.74
CA ILE A 615 -5.55 -18.43 32.21
C ILE A 615 -6.69 -17.42 31.98
N SER A 616 -6.39 -16.12 32.01
CA SER A 616 -7.38 -15.06 31.74
C SER A 616 -7.94 -15.13 30.31
N SER A 617 -9.15 -14.63 30.06
CA SER A 617 -9.79 -14.64 28.73
C SER A 617 -8.93 -14.00 27.63
N THR A 618 -8.14 -12.96 27.96
CA THR A 618 -7.23 -12.28 27.03
C THR A 618 -6.03 -13.13 26.63
N GLU A 619 -5.42 -13.81 27.60
CA GLU A 619 -4.31 -14.72 27.34
C GLU A 619 -4.79 -15.98 26.59
N GLN A 620 -6.01 -16.44 26.87
CA GLN A 620 -6.64 -17.55 26.15
C GLN A 620 -6.92 -17.19 24.68
N CYS A 621 -7.37 -15.96 24.42
CA CYS A 621 -7.46 -15.40 23.07
C CYS A 621 -6.10 -15.36 22.37
N THR A 622 -5.05 -14.96 23.09
CA THR A 622 -3.68 -14.89 22.56
C THR A 622 -3.15 -16.29 22.22
N ALA A 623 -3.45 -17.29 23.05
CA ALA A 623 -3.11 -18.69 22.78
C ALA A 623 -3.85 -19.22 21.55
N ALA A 624 -5.14 -18.91 21.37
CA ALA A 624 -5.91 -19.28 20.19
C ALA A 624 -5.36 -18.61 18.91
N LEU A 625 -4.99 -17.34 18.98
CA LEU A 625 -4.34 -16.59 17.90
C LEU A 625 -3.01 -17.24 17.50
N GLU A 626 -2.12 -17.53 18.45
CA GLU A 626 -0.85 -18.22 18.21
C GLU A 626 -1.07 -19.62 17.63
N LEU A 627 -2.08 -20.35 18.10
CA LEU A 627 -2.43 -21.68 17.60
C LEU A 627 -2.93 -21.62 16.15
N SER A 628 -3.74 -20.60 15.82
CA SER A 628 -4.23 -20.39 14.45
C SER A 628 -3.09 -20.20 13.45
N TYR A 629 -2.03 -19.50 13.85
CA TYR A 629 -0.83 -19.32 13.05
C TYR A 629 0.00 -20.61 12.92
N ARG A 630 0.10 -21.40 13.99
CA ARG A 630 0.81 -22.70 13.97
C ARG A 630 0.17 -23.70 13.01
N HIS A 631 -1.17 -23.76 12.97
CA HIS A 631 -1.92 -24.64 12.06
C HIS A 631 -2.10 -24.06 10.65
N LEU A 632 -1.53 -22.89 10.36
CA LEU A 632 -1.55 -22.33 9.03
C LEU A 632 -0.54 -23.07 8.13
N PRO A 633 -0.93 -23.54 6.94
CA PRO A 633 0.00 -24.07 5.95
C PRO A 633 1.17 -23.13 5.66
N ASP A 634 2.37 -23.69 5.49
CA ASP A 634 3.60 -22.90 5.35
C ASP A 634 3.57 -21.93 4.17
N ASN A 635 2.91 -22.29 3.07
CA ASN A 635 2.71 -21.44 1.89
C ASN A 635 1.76 -20.25 2.15
N LEU A 636 0.87 -20.32 3.13
CA LEU A 636 -0.05 -19.24 3.51
C LEU A 636 0.55 -18.27 4.54
N LYS A 637 1.55 -18.70 5.32
CA LYS A 637 2.22 -17.86 6.32
C LYS A 637 2.79 -16.56 5.74
N PRO A 638 3.53 -16.56 4.60
CA PRO A 638 3.98 -15.31 3.98
C PRO A 638 2.83 -14.34 3.67
N CYS A 639 1.73 -14.84 3.10
CA CYS A 639 0.56 -14.04 2.76
C CYS A 639 -0.12 -13.43 3.99
N PHE A 640 -0.22 -14.20 5.08
CA PHE A 640 -0.77 -13.74 6.35
C PHE A 640 0.15 -12.70 7.03
N LEU A 641 1.44 -12.99 7.17
CA LEU A 641 2.39 -12.05 7.80
C LEU A 641 2.55 -10.75 7.01
N TYR A 642 2.27 -10.77 5.69
CA TYR A 642 2.31 -9.57 4.85
C TYR A 642 1.36 -8.48 5.35
N PHE A 643 0.24 -8.85 5.99
CA PHE A 643 -0.70 -7.88 6.60
C PHE A 643 -0.03 -7.01 7.68
N GLY A 644 0.98 -7.53 8.38
CA GLY A 644 1.72 -6.78 9.39
C GLY A 644 2.57 -5.63 8.83
N GLY A 645 2.77 -5.57 7.51
CA GLY A 645 3.45 -4.45 6.84
C GLY A 645 2.57 -3.23 6.60
N PHE A 646 1.25 -3.38 6.69
CA PHE A 646 0.31 -2.30 6.42
C PHE A 646 -0.08 -1.56 7.71
N PRO A 647 -0.61 -0.33 7.63
CA PRO A 647 -1.23 0.32 8.77
C PRO A 647 -2.38 -0.51 9.35
N GLU A 648 -2.63 -0.34 10.64
CA GLU A 648 -3.78 -0.95 11.32
C GLU A 648 -5.10 -0.49 10.71
N ASP A 649 -6.13 -1.35 10.72
CA ASP A 649 -7.45 -1.14 10.13
C ASP A 649 -7.48 -0.78 8.64
N HIS A 650 -6.36 -0.86 7.93
CA HIS A 650 -6.29 -0.50 6.53
C HIS A 650 -7.17 -1.45 5.69
N GLU A 651 -8.07 -0.87 4.91
CA GLU A 651 -8.88 -1.64 3.97
C GLU A 651 -8.07 -1.93 2.69
N HIS A 652 -7.98 -3.20 2.33
CA HIS A 652 -7.23 -3.66 1.16
C HIS A 652 -8.15 -4.15 0.06
N THR A 653 -8.00 -3.62 -1.16
CA THR A 653 -8.59 -4.27 -2.35
C THR A 653 -7.89 -5.60 -2.60
N ILE A 654 -8.67 -6.66 -2.83
CA ILE A 654 -8.13 -8.01 -3.06
C ILE A 654 -7.18 -8.06 -4.26
N GLU A 655 -7.50 -7.32 -5.33
CA GLU A 655 -6.67 -7.27 -6.55
C GLU A 655 -5.24 -6.77 -6.25
N ARG A 656 -5.12 -5.67 -5.49
CA ARG A 656 -3.81 -5.13 -5.08
C ARG A 656 -3.00 -6.13 -4.25
N LEU A 657 -3.62 -6.81 -3.28
CA LEU A 657 -2.93 -7.80 -2.45
C LEU A 657 -2.45 -9.00 -3.27
N ILE A 658 -3.28 -9.48 -4.21
CA ILE A 658 -2.89 -10.55 -5.13
C ILE A 658 -1.67 -10.14 -5.95
N TRP A 659 -1.67 -8.94 -6.55
CA TRP A 659 -0.52 -8.45 -7.32
C TRP A 659 0.75 -8.33 -6.48
N LEU A 660 0.63 -7.87 -5.24
CA LEU A 660 1.76 -7.82 -4.31
C LEU A 660 2.28 -9.23 -3.99
N TRP A 661 1.42 -10.19 -3.68
CA TRP A 661 1.83 -11.57 -3.38
C TRP A 661 2.47 -12.29 -4.57
N VAL A 662 1.97 -12.03 -5.79
CA VAL A 662 2.57 -12.56 -7.02
C VAL A 662 3.94 -11.93 -7.26
N ALA A 663 4.07 -10.60 -7.13
CA ALA A 663 5.33 -9.89 -7.32
C ALA A 663 6.40 -10.26 -6.27
N GLU A 664 5.98 -10.56 -5.04
CA GLU A 664 6.83 -11.10 -3.97
C GLU A 664 7.29 -12.54 -4.24
N GLY A 665 6.58 -13.28 -5.09
CA GLY A 665 6.82 -14.70 -5.34
C GLY A 665 6.30 -15.61 -4.24
N PHE A 666 5.27 -15.20 -3.47
CA PHE A 666 4.62 -16.10 -2.50
C PHE A 666 3.81 -17.22 -3.16
N VAL A 667 3.49 -17.03 -4.43
CA VAL A 667 2.59 -17.89 -5.18
C VAL A 667 3.26 -18.30 -6.48
N GLU A 668 3.20 -19.59 -6.80
CA GLU A 668 3.72 -20.14 -8.05
C GLU A 668 2.60 -20.46 -9.04
N THR A 669 2.91 -20.30 -10.34
CA THR A 669 2.04 -20.77 -11.41
C THR A 669 2.01 -22.29 -11.44
N THR A 670 0.80 -22.85 -11.56
CA THR A 670 0.60 -24.30 -11.75
C THR A 670 0.16 -24.57 -13.19
N HIS A 671 0.29 -25.79 -13.68
CA HIS A 671 -0.11 -26.13 -15.06
C HIS A 671 -1.58 -25.82 -15.37
N SER A 672 -2.45 -25.68 -14.35
CA SER A 672 -3.89 -25.47 -14.51
C SER A 672 -4.39 -24.07 -14.12
N LYS A 673 -3.63 -23.28 -13.35
CA LYS A 673 -4.08 -22.01 -12.77
C LYS A 673 -3.02 -20.92 -12.88
N SER A 674 -3.44 -19.68 -13.13
CA SER A 674 -2.54 -18.53 -13.08
C SER A 674 -2.05 -18.27 -11.64
N ALA A 675 -0.99 -17.48 -11.48
CA ALA A 675 -0.50 -17.12 -10.14
C ALA A 675 -1.56 -16.31 -9.37
N GLU A 676 -2.33 -15.46 -10.06
CA GLU A 676 -3.43 -14.70 -9.47
C GLU A 676 -4.59 -15.58 -9.02
N ASP A 677 -4.90 -16.64 -9.76
CA ASP A 677 -5.93 -17.62 -9.36
C ASP A 677 -5.52 -18.35 -8.09
N VAL A 678 -4.27 -18.82 -8.01
CA VAL A 678 -3.73 -19.48 -6.81
C VAL A 678 -3.65 -18.49 -5.63
N ALA A 679 -3.27 -17.24 -5.87
CA ALA A 679 -3.24 -16.20 -4.85
C ALA A 679 -4.65 -15.87 -4.33
N ASN A 680 -5.65 -15.90 -5.21
CA ASN A 680 -7.05 -15.76 -4.82
C ASN A 680 -7.52 -16.96 -3.99
N ASP A 681 -7.11 -18.19 -4.32
CA ASP A 681 -7.40 -19.37 -3.49
C ASP A 681 -6.77 -19.24 -2.10
N PHE A 682 -5.53 -18.73 -2.00
CA PHE A 682 -4.87 -18.45 -0.72
C PHE A 682 -5.64 -17.42 0.10
N MET A 683 -6.11 -16.35 -0.53
CA MET A 683 -6.95 -15.34 0.10
C MET A 683 -8.26 -15.92 0.63
N MET A 684 -8.96 -16.73 -0.18
CA MET A 684 -10.19 -17.39 0.24
C MET A 684 -9.94 -18.39 1.37
N ASN A 685 -8.78 -19.05 1.41
CA ASN A 685 -8.40 -19.92 2.51
C ASN A 685 -8.20 -19.14 3.83
N LEU A 686 -7.53 -17.99 3.79
CA LEU A 686 -7.36 -17.12 4.96
C LEU A 686 -8.71 -16.59 5.47
N ILE A 687 -9.63 -16.24 4.57
CA ILE A 687 -11.00 -15.85 4.91
C ILE A 687 -11.78 -17.03 5.52
N GLY A 688 -11.66 -18.23 4.93
CA GLY A 688 -12.29 -19.44 5.45
C GLY A 688 -11.78 -19.88 6.82
N ARG A 689 -10.55 -19.50 7.18
CA ARG A 689 -9.97 -19.68 8.52
C ARG A 689 -10.32 -18.55 9.50
N SER A 690 -11.14 -17.58 9.08
CA SER A 690 -11.50 -16.38 9.84
C SER A 690 -10.31 -15.51 10.28
N LEU A 691 -9.16 -15.62 9.59
CA LEU A 691 -7.99 -14.78 9.84
C LEU A 691 -8.06 -13.44 9.08
N VAL A 692 -8.91 -13.38 8.05
CA VAL A 692 -9.13 -12.18 7.23
C VAL A 692 -10.63 -11.93 7.12
N MET A 693 -11.05 -10.68 7.35
CA MET A 693 -12.45 -10.25 7.30
C MET A 693 -12.78 -9.63 5.94
N VAL A 694 -13.95 -9.95 5.41
CA VAL A 694 -14.51 -9.30 4.21
C VAL A 694 -15.04 -7.92 4.61
N SER A 695 -14.55 -6.86 3.96
CA SER A 695 -15.00 -5.48 4.23
C SER A 695 -16.00 -4.98 3.19
N LYS A 696 -15.79 -5.33 1.90
CA LYS A 696 -16.68 -4.97 0.78
C LYS A 696 -16.86 -6.15 -0.15
N GLN A 697 -18.07 -6.31 -0.69
CA GLN A 697 -18.37 -7.29 -1.74
C GLN A 697 -18.34 -6.68 -3.14
N ARG A 698 -18.18 -7.54 -4.15
CA ARG A 698 -18.35 -7.18 -5.57
C ARG A 698 -19.84 -7.19 -5.93
N SER A 699 -20.18 -6.58 -7.07
CA SER A 699 -21.57 -6.50 -7.57
C SER A 699 -22.21 -7.86 -7.91
N THR A 700 -21.41 -8.89 -8.16
CA THR A 700 -21.85 -10.26 -8.51
C THR A 700 -21.68 -11.23 -7.33
N GLY A 701 -21.57 -10.70 -6.11
CA GLY A 701 -21.07 -11.46 -4.96
C GLY A 701 -19.55 -11.69 -5.01
N GLY A 702 -19.01 -12.24 -3.91
CA GLY A 702 -17.56 -12.42 -3.72
C GLY A 702 -16.85 -11.17 -3.17
N VAL A 703 -15.58 -11.31 -2.83
CA VAL A 703 -14.83 -10.32 -2.02
C VAL A 703 -14.20 -9.24 -2.92
N ARG A 704 -14.51 -7.97 -2.64
CA ARG A 704 -13.88 -6.79 -3.28
C ARG A 704 -12.72 -6.27 -2.45
N ALA A 705 -12.95 -6.12 -1.15
CA ALA A 705 -11.96 -5.65 -0.21
C ALA A 705 -12.04 -6.44 1.10
N CYS A 706 -10.91 -6.47 1.80
CA CYS A 706 -10.74 -7.16 3.06
C CYS A 706 -9.97 -6.30 4.07
N ARG A 707 -10.03 -6.72 5.33
CA ARG A 707 -9.27 -6.17 6.45
C ARG A 707 -8.92 -7.28 7.43
N ILE A 708 -7.90 -7.07 8.25
CA ILE A 708 -7.54 -7.97 9.35
C ILE A 708 -8.02 -7.36 10.67
N HIS A 709 -8.31 -8.18 11.68
CA HIS A 709 -8.68 -7.70 13.01
C HIS A 709 -7.44 -7.15 13.72
N ASP A 710 -7.57 -6.10 14.56
CA ASP A 710 -6.46 -5.46 15.30
C ASP A 710 -5.50 -6.46 15.99
N LEU A 711 -6.00 -7.39 16.80
CA LEU A 711 -5.21 -8.42 17.49
C LEU A 711 -4.52 -9.40 16.53
N LEU A 712 -5.12 -9.68 15.37
CA LEU A 712 -4.51 -10.49 14.33
C LEU A 712 -3.42 -9.71 13.58
N HIS A 713 -3.59 -8.39 13.41
CA HIS A 713 -2.55 -7.50 12.88
C HIS A 713 -1.35 -7.43 13.83
N GLU A 714 -1.59 -7.23 15.13
CA GLU A 714 -0.54 -7.26 16.17
C GLU A 714 0.23 -8.59 16.14
N LEU A 715 -0.49 -9.72 16.01
CA LEU A 715 0.13 -11.04 15.84
C LEU A 715 0.99 -11.07 14.56
N CYS A 716 0.51 -10.57 13.43
CA CYS A 716 1.28 -10.50 12.18
C CYS A 716 2.55 -9.68 12.35
N VAL A 717 2.48 -8.50 12.98
CA VAL A 717 3.64 -7.62 13.23
C VAL A 717 4.67 -8.34 14.12
N LYS A 718 4.20 -8.94 15.23
CA LYS A 718 5.04 -9.71 16.16
C LYS A 718 5.72 -10.87 15.45
N LYS A 719 4.96 -11.71 14.74
CA LYS A 719 5.48 -12.88 14.03
C LYS A 719 6.39 -12.51 12.86
N ALA A 720 6.07 -11.46 12.11
CA ALA A 720 6.93 -10.96 11.04
C ALA A 720 8.31 -10.55 11.56
N LYS A 721 8.38 -9.96 12.77
CA LYS A 721 9.64 -9.63 13.43
C LYS A 721 10.35 -10.87 13.99
N GLU A 722 9.65 -11.77 14.68
CA GLU A 722 10.20 -13.02 15.22
C GLU A 722 10.81 -13.91 14.13
N GLU A 723 10.10 -14.04 13.00
CA GLU A 723 10.52 -14.82 11.84
C GLU A 723 11.37 -14.04 10.84
N LYS A 724 11.59 -12.74 11.09
CA LYS A 724 12.41 -11.83 10.26
C LYS A 724 11.93 -11.74 8.81
N PHE A 725 10.63 -11.88 8.65
CA PHE A 725 9.95 -11.84 7.37
C PHE A 725 9.87 -10.40 6.84
N LEU A 726 9.55 -9.45 7.72
CA LEU A 726 9.29 -8.05 7.39
C LEU A 726 9.54 -7.16 8.62
N GLN A 727 9.93 -5.91 8.36
CA GLN A 727 10.10 -4.89 9.39
C GLN A 727 9.20 -3.68 9.09
N LEU A 728 8.33 -3.36 10.04
CA LEU A 728 7.55 -2.12 10.05
C LEU A 728 8.32 -1.05 10.84
N VAL A 729 8.36 0.18 10.33
CA VAL A 729 8.97 1.34 10.98
C VAL A 729 7.96 2.49 10.99
N ARG A 730 7.70 3.06 12.18
CA ARG A 730 6.65 4.06 12.41
C ARG A 730 7.24 5.41 12.85
N GLY A 731 6.80 6.49 12.20
CA GLY A 731 7.15 7.86 12.59
C GLY A 731 8.61 8.25 12.29
N TYR A 732 9.01 9.42 12.77
CA TYR A 732 10.37 9.95 12.59
C TYR A 732 11.38 9.23 13.49
N ASP A 733 11.07 9.06 14.77
CA ASP A 733 12.00 8.55 15.77
C ASP A 733 12.46 7.12 15.46
N GLU A 734 11.54 6.22 15.09
CA GLU A 734 11.92 4.86 14.71
C GLU A 734 12.71 4.82 13.40
N LEU A 735 12.41 5.70 12.43
CA LEU A 735 13.14 5.81 11.17
C LEU A 735 14.57 6.31 11.40
N TYR A 736 14.75 7.33 12.23
CA TYR A 736 16.05 7.91 12.52
C TYR A 736 16.92 6.97 13.36
N ALA A 737 16.32 6.27 14.32
CA ALA A 737 16.98 5.28 15.15
C ALA A 737 17.11 3.90 14.47
N PHE A 738 16.67 3.75 13.22
CA PHE A 738 16.57 2.45 12.56
C PHE A 738 17.94 1.82 12.30
N ASN A 739 18.28 0.82 13.10
CA ASN A 739 19.45 -0.03 12.87
C ASN A 739 19.12 -1.08 11.82
N VAL A 740 19.54 -0.81 10.58
CA VAL A 740 19.30 -1.67 9.41
C VAL A 740 19.86 -3.08 9.62
N PRO A 741 19.02 -4.12 9.65
CA PRO A 741 19.49 -5.50 9.60
C PRO A 741 20.12 -5.80 8.24
N HIS A 742 21.32 -6.40 8.20
CA HIS A 742 22.04 -6.73 6.97
C HIS A 742 21.26 -7.61 5.96
N HIS A 743 20.21 -8.30 6.41
CA HIS A 743 19.43 -9.26 5.59
C HIS A 743 17.94 -8.92 5.51
N LEU A 744 17.59 -7.66 5.81
CA LEU A 744 16.21 -7.21 5.72
C LEU A 744 15.73 -7.26 4.27
N ARG A 745 14.73 -8.10 3.98
CA ARG A 745 14.16 -8.23 2.64
C ARG A 745 12.94 -7.37 2.39
N ARG A 746 12.16 -7.07 3.43
CA ARG A 746 10.90 -6.32 3.31
C ARG A 746 10.88 -5.22 4.35
N LEU A 747 10.79 -3.99 3.86
CA LEU A 747 10.72 -2.79 4.67
C LEU A 747 9.38 -2.10 4.41
N CYS A 748 8.65 -1.85 5.48
CA CYS A 748 7.44 -1.06 5.46
C CYS A 748 7.63 0.18 6.31
N ILE A 749 7.39 1.33 5.72
CA ILE A 749 7.57 2.63 6.36
C ILE A 749 6.21 3.28 6.49
N ASN A 750 5.83 3.61 7.71
CA ASN A 750 4.67 4.43 8.01
C ASN A 750 5.15 5.75 8.62
N SER A 751 5.35 6.77 7.79
CA SER A 751 5.88 8.06 8.23
C SER A 751 5.48 9.17 7.27
N LYS A 752 5.91 10.40 7.56
CA LYS A 752 5.78 11.50 6.61
C LYS A 752 6.86 11.39 5.52
N PRO A 753 6.58 11.77 4.26
CA PRO A 753 7.57 11.67 3.18
C PRO A 753 8.87 12.43 3.45
N GLU A 754 8.81 13.56 4.15
CA GLU A 754 9.96 14.38 4.56
C GLU A 754 10.93 13.54 5.40
N HIS A 755 10.41 12.86 6.42
CA HIS A 755 11.19 12.02 7.33
C HIS A 755 11.88 10.87 6.58
N PHE A 756 11.19 10.29 5.59
CA PHE A 756 11.78 9.22 4.79
C PHE A 756 12.90 9.73 3.89
N GLN A 757 12.70 10.89 3.25
CA GLN A 757 13.76 11.54 2.47
C GLN A 757 14.98 11.88 3.35
N GLU A 758 14.77 12.34 4.58
CA GLU A 758 15.82 12.70 5.54
C GLU A 758 16.49 11.48 6.19
N SER A 759 15.82 10.33 6.23
CA SER A 759 16.34 9.11 6.88
C SER A 759 17.62 8.55 6.25
N ARG A 760 17.91 8.91 4.98
CA ARG A 760 19.07 8.44 4.20
C ARG A 760 19.29 6.91 4.29
N LEU A 761 18.18 6.16 4.36
CA LEU A 761 18.23 4.71 4.49
C LEU A 761 18.87 4.09 3.25
N SER A 762 19.94 3.32 3.47
CA SER A 762 20.48 2.44 2.45
C SER A 762 20.44 0.97 2.88
N ILE A 763 19.71 0.16 2.13
CA ILE A 763 19.56 -1.26 2.42
C ILE A 763 19.56 -2.02 1.09
N PRO A 764 20.74 -2.35 0.54
CA PRO A 764 20.83 -2.93 -0.80
C PRO A 764 20.17 -4.31 -0.91
N THR A 765 19.93 -4.97 0.23
CA THR A 765 19.28 -6.30 0.32
C THR A 765 17.75 -6.27 0.30
N VAL A 766 17.13 -5.08 0.38
CA VAL A 766 15.66 -4.95 0.37
C VAL A 766 15.11 -5.27 -1.01
N ARG A 767 14.09 -6.13 -1.03
CA ARG A 767 13.32 -6.52 -2.22
C ARG A 767 11.92 -5.93 -2.25
N CYS A 768 11.40 -5.53 -1.10
CA CYS A 768 10.10 -4.88 -0.99
C CYS A 768 10.22 -3.61 -0.16
N LEU A 769 9.80 -2.50 -0.75
CA LEU A 769 9.64 -1.22 -0.07
C LEU A 769 8.18 -0.76 -0.22
N LEU A 770 7.45 -0.76 0.89
CA LEU A 770 6.10 -0.19 0.96
C LEU A 770 6.14 1.08 1.80
N PHE A 771 5.64 2.18 1.24
CA PHE A 771 5.49 3.42 1.97
C PHE A 771 4.02 3.75 2.21
N PHE A 772 3.70 4.07 3.45
CA PHE A 772 2.40 4.56 3.89
C PHE A 772 2.58 5.94 4.50
N LYS A 773 1.85 6.91 3.96
CA LYS A 773 1.86 8.28 4.46
C LYS A 773 1.16 8.31 5.80
N PHE A 774 1.86 8.83 6.79
CA PHE A 774 1.28 9.23 8.06
C PHE A 774 0.79 10.69 7.96
N GLY A 775 -0.51 10.93 8.14
CA GLY A 775 -1.10 12.28 8.06
C GLY A 775 -1.97 12.56 6.82
N PRO A 776 -2.53 13.79 6.70
CA PRO A 776 -3.41 14.15 5.60
C PRO A 776 -2.70 14.08 4.24
N ARG A 777 -3.46 13.77 3.18
CA ARG A 777 -2.97 13.94 1.80
C ARG A 777 -2.69 15.41 1.55
N GLU A 778 -1.47 15.70 1.12
CA GLU A 778 -1.06 17.01 0.64
C GLU A 778 -0.79 16.83 -0.84
N PRO A 779 -1.75 17.15 -1.72
CA PRO A 779 -1.63 16.81 -3.13
C PRO A 779 -0.54 17.61 -3.87
N TYR A 780 -0.11 18.74 -3.31
CA TYR A 780 0.79 19.68 -3.99
C TYR A 780 2.27 19.57 -3.58
N THR A 781 2.60 18.95 -2.45
CA THR A 781 3.98 18.76 -2.01
C THR A 781 4.57 17.53 -2.68
N TRP A 782 5.68 17.72 -3.42
CA TRP A 782 6.38 16.65 -4.12
C TRP A 782 7.76 16.41 -3.50
N PHE A 783 8.24 15.17 -3.63
CA PHE A 783 9.47 14.72 -2.97
C PHE A 783 10.44 14.12 -3.99
N ASP A 784 11.70 14.53 -3.91
CA ASP A 784 12.77 13.93 -4.69
C ASP A 784 13.27 12.67 -3.98
N LEU A 785 12.84 11.52 -4.49
CA LEU A 785 13.23 10.20 -4.02
C LEU A 785 14.21 9.50 -4.98
N SER A 786 14.98 10.27 -5.77
CA SER A 786 15.94 9.73 -6.74
C SER A 786 16.97 8.79 -6.10
N PHE A 787 17.28 8.97 -4.82
CA PHE A 787 18.18 8.10 -4.07
C PHE A 787 17.70 6.65 -4.00
N ILE A 788 16.37 6.40 -4.01
CA ILE A 788 15.81 5.06 -3.91
C ILE A 788 16.28 4.21 -5.09
N PHE A 789 16.21 4.78 -6.29
CA PHE A 789 16.61 4.10 -7.53
C PHE A 789 18.11 3.83 -7.57
N GLN A 790 18.91 4.55 -6.80
CA GLN A 790 20.36 4.35 -6.71
C GLN A 790 20.74 3.26 -5.71
N VAL A 791 19.99 3.14 -4.62
CA VAL A 791 20.38 2.36 -3.44
C VAL A 791 19.73 0.97 -3.40
N PHE A 792 18.48 0.86 -3.84
CA PHE A 792 17.69 -0.37 -3.66
C PHE A 792 17.64 -1.21 -4.95
N LYS A 793 18.81 -1.64 -5.44
CA LYS A 793 18.96 -2.31 -6.74
C LYS A 793 18.26 -3.66 -6.87
N LEU A 794 17.95 -4.33 -5.75
CA LEU A 794 17.31 -5.65 -5.71
C LEU A 794 15.78 -5.60 -5.51
N LEU A 795 15.15 -4.43 -5.66
CA LEU A 795 13.71 -4.28 -5.50
C LEU A 795 12.93 -5.11 -6.53
N ARG A 796 11.99 -5.89 -6.01
CA ARG A 796 10.91 -6.57 -6.77
C ARG A 796 9.58 -5.85 -6.59
N VAL A 797 9.34 -5.24 -5.43
CA VAL A 797 8.12 -4.49 -5.11
C VAL A 797 8.49 -3.09 -4.62
N LEU A 798 7.98 -2.07 -5.31
CA LEU A 798 8.08 -0.67 -4.90
C LEU A 798 6.69 -0.03 -4.91
N ASP A 799 6.18 0.32 -3.73
CA ASP A 799 4.92 1.04 -3.58
C ASP A 799 5.14 2.40 -2.89
N LEU A 800 5.11 3.44 -3.72
CA LEU A 800 5.17 4.85 -3.36
C LEU A 800 3.86 5.57 -3.75
N SER A 801 2.73 4.86 -3.83
CA SER A 801 1.42 5.43 -4.21
C SER A 801 0.90 6.51 -3.26
N GLN A 802 1.58 6.74 -2.14
CA GLN A 802 1.24 7.77 -1.16
C GLN A 802 2.28 8.90 -1.07
N ILE A 803 3.26 8.92 -1.98
CA ILE A 803 4.24 10.01 -2.11
C ILE A 803 4.12 10.60 -3.50
N ASN A 804 3.85 11.91 -3.58
CA ASN A 804 3.86 12.62 -4.86
C ASN A 804 5.30 12.81 -5.34
N LEU A 805 5.66 12.16 -6.46
CA LEU A 805 6.98 12.27 -7.08
C LEU A 805 7.13 13.49 -8.02
N GLY A 806 6.11 14.34 -8.10
CA GLY A 806 6.13 15.55 -8.94
C GLY A 806 5.73 15.27 -10.39
N ALA A 807 6.28 16.07 -11.31
CA ALA A 807 5.82 16.15 -12.70
C ALA A 807 6.45 15.12 -13.65
N THR A 808 7.49 14.40 -13.23
CA THR A 808 8.22 13.43 -14.08
C THR A 808 8.71 12.25 -13.26
N LEU A 809 8.52 11.03 -13.76
CA LEU A 809 9.17 9.85 -13.20
C LEU A 809 10.68 9.87 -13.56
N PRO A 810 11.60 9.75 -12.59
CA PRO A 810 13.03 9.77 -12.88
C PRO A 810 13.48 8.64 -13.82
N ARG A 811 14.40 8.93 -14.74
CA ARG A 811 14.89 7.94 -15.72
C ARG A 811 15.65 6.80 -15.05
N GLU A 812 16.23 7.07 -13.88
CA GLU A 812 16.95 6.16 -12.99
C GLU A 812 16.13 4.94 -12.59
N ILE A 813 14.79 5.02 -12.69
CA ILE A 813 13.92 3.89 -12.42
C ILE A 813 14.28 2.67 -13.26
N GLY A 814 14.75 2.88 -14.50
CA GLY A 814 15.20 1.81 -15.39
C GLY A 814 16.41 1.02 -14.88
N SER A 815 17.02 1.42 -13.76
CA SER A 815 18.08 0.66 -13.10
C SER A 815 17.57 -0.41 -12.12
N LEU A 816 16.27 -0.41 -11.79
CA LEU A 816 15.65 -1.41 -10.91
C LEU A 816 15.22 -2.65 -11.70
N VAL A 817 16.15 -3.30 -12.40
CA VAL A 817 15.84 -4.36 -13.40
C VAL A 817 15.11 -5.58 -12.84
N GLN A 818 15.12 -5.80 -11.52
CA GLN A 818 14.39 -6.88 -10.84
C GLN A 818 12.95 -6.55 -10.48
N LEU A 819 12.51 -5.31 -10.73
CA LEU A 819 11.20 -4.83 -10.33
C LEU A 819 10.09 -5.57 -11.08
N ARG A 820 9.11 -6.07 -10.31
CA ARG A 820 7.90 -6.77 -10.79
C ARG A 820 6.64 -5.96 -10.53
N TYR A 821 6.62 -5.18 -9.45
CA TYR A 821 5.51 -4.31 -9.07
C TYR A 821 6.01 -2.90 -8.81
N LEU A 822 5.39 -1.93 -9.49
CA LEU A 822 5.63 -0.50 -9.30
C LEU A 822 4.30 0.21 -9.10
N ALA A 823 4.15 0.89 -7.96
CA ALA A 823 3.05 1.82 -7.72
C ALA A 823 3.61 3.19 -7.33
N VAL A 824 3.18 4.25 -8.03
CA VAL A 824 3.67 5.62 -7.79
C VAL A 824 2.54 6.63 -7.91
N LEU A 825 2.63 7.71 -7.14
CA LEU A 825 1.77 8.88 -7.23
C LEU A 825 2.55 10.04 -7.85
N GLY A 826 1.95 10.75 -8.80
CA GLY A 826 2.57 11.97 -9.34
C GLY A 826 1.73 12.69 -10.38
N ASN A 827 1.99 13.97 -10.55
CA ASN A 827 1.40 14.80 -11.61
C ASN A 827 2.15 14.63 -12.94
N MET A 828 2.45 13.37 -13.29
CA MET A 828 3.32 13.04 -14.40
C MET A 828 2.61 13.24 -15.74
N LYS A 829 3.28 13.94 -16.67
CA LYS A 829 2.78 14.08 -18.05
C LYS A 829 3.20 12.91 -18.95
N SER A 830 4.29 12.23 -18.60
CA SER A 830 4.84 11.14 -19.41
C SER A 830 5.62 10.15 -18.57
N ILE A 831 5.63 8.88 -19.00
CA ILE A 831 6.54 7.85 -18.46
C ILE A 831 7.83 7.85 -19.29
N PRO A 832 9.03 7.81 -18.68
CA PRO A 832 10.29 7.75 -19.40
C PRO A 832 10.45 6.42 -20.16
N SER A 833 11.10 6.47 -21.33
CA SER A 833 11.38 5.27 -22.14
C SER A 833 12.26 4.23 -21.43
N SER A 834 13.04 4.65 -20.41
CA SER A 834 13.83 3.75 -19.56
C SER A 834 13.00 2.75 -18.76
N ILE A 835 11.68 2.93 -18.67
CA ILE A 835 10.75 1.95 -18.08
C ILE A 835 10.91 0.57 -18.74
N THR A 836 11.33 0.52 -20.00
CA THR A 836 11.49 -0.73 -20.75
C THR A 836 12.70 -1.56 -20.35
N ASN A 837 13.64 -0.96 -19.61
CA ASN A 837 14.72 -1.72 -18.96
C ASN A 837 14.17 -2.63 -17.85
N LEU A 838 12.96 -2.35 -17.34
CA LEU A 838 12.25 -3.16 -16.35
C LEU A 838 11.58 -4.36 -17.03
N SER A 839 12.39 -5.22 -17.65
CA SER A 839 11.91 -6.40 -18.39
C SER A 839 11.11 -7.40 -17.53
N ASN A 840 11.27 -7.34 -16.20
CA ASN A 840 10.57 -8.15 -15.22
C ASN A 840 9.26 -7.54 -14.71
N LEU A 841 8.91 -6.32 -15.13
CA LEU A 841 7.74 -5.62 -14.60
C LEU A 841 6.44 -6.31 -15.03
N GLU A 842 5.65 -6.72 -14.05
CA GLU A 842 4.36 -7.40 -14.22
C GLU A 842 3.20 -6.43 -13.94
N THR A 843 3.36 -5.54 -12.97
CA THR A 843 2.32 -4.59 -12.53
C THR A 843 2.85 -3.16 -12.46
N LEU A 844 2.17 -2.25 -13.17
CA LEU A 844 2.40 -0.81 -13.12
C LEU A 844 1.11 -0.10 -12.69
N ILE A 845 1.14 0.56 -11.54
CA ILE A 845 0.05 1.37 -11.00
C ILE A 845 0.48 2.83 -10.93
N LEU A 846 -0.26 3.71 -11.59
CA LEU A 846 -0.09 5.15 -11.47
C LEU A 846 -1.30 5.74 -10.77
N GLU A 847 -1.05 6.53 -9.73
CA GLU A 847 -2.06 7.37 -9.10
C GLU A 847 -1.85 8.83 -9.53
N ILE A 848 -2.89 9.48 -10.03
CA ILE A 848 -2.81 10.84 -10.60
C ILE A 848 -4.01 11.71 -10.23
N TYR A 849 -3.86 13.02 -10.47
CA TYR A 849 -4.90 14.04 -10.33
C TYR A 849 -5.39 14.56 -11.69
N GLY A 850 -5.96 13.67 -12.52
CA GLY A 850 -6.80 14.08 -13.68
C GLY A 850 -6.14 14.37 -15.03
N TRP A 851 -4.82 14.20 -15.19
CA TRP A 851 -4.15 14.48 -16.48
C TRP A 851 -3.99 13.23 -17.37
N LEU A 852 -3.80 13.45 -18.68
CA LEU A 852 -3.36 12.39 -19.59
C LEU A 852 -1.86 12.12 -19.38
N ILE A 853 -1.48 10.85 -19.40
CA ILE A 853 -0.10 10.39 -19.24
C ILE A 853 0.34 9.72 -20.54
N SER A 854 1.31 10.31 -21.22
CA SER A 854 1.89 9.71 -22.42
C SER A 854 2.78 8.52 -22.05
N LEU A 855 2.46 7.36 -22.63
CA LEU A 855 3.29 6.16 -22.56
C LEU A 855 4.37 6.20 -23.64
N PRO A 856 5.60 5.71 -23.36
CA PRO A 856 6.64 5.64 -24.36
C PRO A 856 6.31 4.58 -25.42
N ASP A 857 6.67 4.83 -26.67
CA ASP A 857 6.60 3.89 -27.81
C ASP A 857 7.18 2.50 -27.51
N THR A 858 8.19 2.45 -26.65
CA THR A 858 8.84 1.21 -26.22
C THR A 858 7.96 0.35 -25.29
N ILE A 859 6.84 0.85 -24.74
CA ILE A 859 5.95 0.11 -23.82
C ILE A 859 5.50 -1.25 -24.38
N TRP A 860 5.29 -1.33 -25.69
CA TRP A 860 4.86 -2.53 -26.41
C TRP A 860 5.86 -3.69 -26.31
N ASN A 861 7.11 -3.41 -25.94
CA ASN A 861 8.17 -4.41 -25.80
C ASN A 861 8.20 -5.08 -24.41
N MET A 862 7.41 -4.60 -23.45
CA MET A 862 7.38 -5.12 -22.07
C MET A 862 6.55 -6.41 -21.96
N LYS A 863 7.08 -7.52 -22.49
CA LYS A 863 6.35 -8.80 -22.63
C LYS A 863 5.86 -9.43 -21.32
N ARG A 864 6.46 -9.09 -20.18
CA ARG A 864 6.04 -9.61 -18.86
C ARG A 864 4.93 -8.78 -18.20
N LEU A 865 4.57 -7.63 -18.78
CA LEU A 865 3.55 -6.75 -18.22
C LEU A 865 2.18 -7.42 -18.30
N ARG A 866 1.51 -7.53 -17.14
CA ARG A 866 0.18 -8.14 -16.96
C ARG A 866 -0.87 -7.12 -16.56
N HIS A 867 -0.46 -6.11 -15.78
CA HIS A 867 -1.38 -5.14 -15.20
C HIS A 867 -0.87 -3.72 -15.42
N LEU A 868 -1.61 -2.94 -16.20
CA LEU A 868 -1.39 -1.50 -16.37
C LEU A 868 -2.60 -0.76 -15.81
N HIS A 869 -2.43 -0.13 -14.64
CA HIS A 869 -3.53 0.43 -13.87
C HIS A 869 -3.35 1.92 -13.61
N LEU A 870 -4.34 2.71 -13.99
CA LEU A 870 -4.48 4.10 -13.59
C LEU A 870 -5.54 4.22 -12.49
N LYS A 871 -5.15 4.81 -11.36
CA LYS A 871 -6.04 5.26 -10.30
C LYS A 871 -6.14 6.78 -10.39
N ASP A 872 -7.31 7.25 -10.78
CA ASP A 872 -7.63 8.67 -10.89
C ASP A 872 -8.92 8.94 -10.15
N GLU A 873 -8.86 9.82 -9.16
CA GLU A 873 -10.01 10.19 -8.33
C GLU A 873 -10.99 11.10 -9.08
N SER A 874 -10.50 11.84 -10.08
CA SER A 874 -11.31 12.76 -10.88
C SER A 874 -12.03 12.08 -12.05
N LEU A 875 -11.61 10.87 -12.43
CA LEU A 875 -12.01 10.16 -13.65
C LEU A 875 -11.79 10.97 -14.95
N THR A 876 -10.90 11.96 -14.93
CA THR A 876 -10.54 12.84 -16.07
C THR A 876 -9.17 12.57 -16.69
N GLY A 877 -8.33 11.76 -16.06
CA GLY A 877 -7.01 11.32 -16.54
C GLY A 877 -7.02 9.94 -17.22
N GLY A 878 -5.98 9.64 -18.00
CA GLY A 878 -5.93 8.45 -18.86
C GLY A 878 -4.54 8.19 -19.43
N PHE A 879 -4.26 6.97 -19.86
CA PHE A 879 -3.04 6.65 -20.60
C PHE A 879 -3.18 7.03 -22.06
N ASP A 880 -2.33 7.93 -22.53
CA ASP A 880 -2.20 8.27 -23.93
C ASP A 880 -1.18 7.32 -24.59
N LEU A 881 -1.59 6.66 -25.66
CA LEU A 881 -0.81 5.60 -26.28
C LEU A 881 0.07 6.12 -27.41
N PRO A 882 1.30 5.59 -27.54
CA PRO A 882 2.17 5.93 -28.64
C PRO A 882 1.67 5.29 -29.94
N MET A 883 1.53 6.12 -30.98
CA MET A 883 1.03 5.71 -32.30
C MET A 883 2.13 5.42 -33.31
N GLU A 884 3.35 5.88 -33.05
CA GLU A 884 4.48 5.70 -33.95
C GLU A 884 4.90 4.22 -34.03
N ASN A 885 5.16 3.74 -35.24
CA ASN A 885 5.66 2.38 -35.52
C ASN A 885 4.81 1.23 -34.97
N LEU A 886 3.50 1.44 -34.78
CA LEU A 886 2.58 0.44 -34.25
C LEU A 886 2.62 -0.88 -35.05
N ASP A 887 2.74 -0.84 -36.37
CA ASP A 887 2.77 -2.05 -37.19
C ASP A 887 4.00 -2.94 -36.92
N ASN A 888 5.12 -2.35 -36.51
CA ASN A 888 6.38 -3.06 -36.22
C ASN A 888 6.58 -3.43 -34.75
N SER A 889 5.74 -2.93 -33.83
CA SER A 889 5.88 -3.16 -32.40
C SER A 889 5.37 -4.54 -31.96
N SER A 890 5.86 -5.05 -30.82
CA SER A 890 5.40 -6.34 -30.27
C SER A 890 3.95 -6.26 -29.75
N GLN A 891 3.27 -7.41 -29.66
CA GLN A 891 1.99 -7.52 -28.97
C GLN A 891 2.20 -7.81 -27.47
N LEU A 892 1.40 -7.19 -26.62
CA LEU A 892 1.39 -7.43 -25.18
C LEU A 892 0.43 -8.60 -24.86
N CYS A 893 0.83 -9.80 -25.26
CA CYS A 893 0.00 -11.01 -25.12
C CYS A 893 -0.25 -11.45 -23.67
N ASN A 894 0.57 -11.00 -22.72
CA ASN A 894 0.42 -11.32 -21.30
C ASN A 894 -0.40 -10.28 -20.52
N LEU A 895 -0.81 -9.18 -21.16
CA LEU A 895 -1.58 -8.12 -20.52
C LEU A 895 -3.00 -8.60 -20.23
N ASP A 896 -3.34 -8.72 -18.95
CA ASP A 896 -4.64 -9.19 -18.44
C ASP A 896 -5.57 -8.03 -18.10
N THR A 897 -5.02 -6.94 -17.53
CA THR A 897 -5.81 -5.76 -17.15
C THR A 897 -5.18 -4.46 -17.63
N PHE A 898 -5.99 -3.60 -18.24
CA PHE A 898 -5.60 -2.27 -18.67
C PHE A 898 -6.70 -1.27 -18.30
N SER A 899 -6.44 -0.36 -17.37
CA SER A 899 -7.41 0.66 -16.96
C SER A 899 -7.10 2.05 -17.49
N TRP A 900 -8.16 2.69 -18.01
CA TRP A 900 -8.22 4.07 -18.48
C TRP A 900 -7.24 4.37 -19.61
N VAL A 901 -7.23 3.52 -20.63
CA VAL A 901 -6.60 3.86 -21.91
C VAL A 901 -7.42 4.95 -22.60
N SER A 902 -6.76 6.01 -23.04
CA SER A 902 -7.36 7.10 -23.82
C SER A 902 -7.21 6.79 -25.30
N LEU A 903 -8.33 6.68 -26.01
CA LEU A 903 -8.38 6.43 -27.45
C LEU A 903 -8.98 7.66 -28.12
N SER A 904 -8.13 8.49 -28.73
CA SER A 904 -8.51 9.70 -29.47
C SER A 904 -8.64 9.47 -30.98
N SER A 905 -7.80 8.61 -31.55
CA SER A 905 -7.80 8.33 -32.99
C SER A 905 -8.69 7.13 -33.34
N TRP A 906 -9.92 7.40 -33.79
CA TRP A 906 -10.90 6.36 -34.17
C TRP A 906 -10.35 5.40 -35.23
N GLU A 907 -9.63 5.92 -36.24
CA GLU A 907 -9.06 5.16 -37.36
C GLU A 907 -7.99 4.14 -36.94
N ASN A 908 -7.36 4.34 -35.78
CA ASN A 908 -6.27 3.50 -35.28
C ASN A 908 -6.67 2.64 -34.06
N MET A 909 -7.91 2.74 -33.57
CA MET A 909 -8.36 1.99 -32.40
C MET A 909 -8.23 0.48 -32.59
N ASP A 910 -8.67 -0.05 -33.74
CA ASP A 910 -8.57 -1.48 -34.03
C ASP A 910 -7.12 -1.96 -34.02
N LYS A 911 -6.19 -1.14 -34.53
CA LYS A 911 -4.75 -1.47 -34.52
C LYS A 911 -4.22 -1.53 -33.09
N ILE A 912 -4.59 -0.57 -32.23
CA ILE A 912 -4.21 -0.55 -30.82
C ILE A 912 -4.76 -1.77 -30.09
N LEU A 913 -6.06 -2.04 -30.24
CA LEU A 913 -6.73 -3.13 -29.51
C LEU A 913 -6.20 -4.50 -29.95
N ARG A 914 -5.78 -4.65 -31.21
CA ARG A 914 -5.06 -5.85 -31.69
C ARG A 914 -3.67 -6.03 -31.06
N LYS A 915 -3.09 -5.04 -30.37
CA LYS A 915 -1.86 -5.20 -29.59
C LYS A 915 -2.07 -5.83 -28.22
N ILE A 916 -3.30 -5.94 -27.75
CA ILE A 916 -3.66 -6.50 -26.43
C ILE A 916 -4.66 -7.68 -26.57
N PRO A 917 -4.33 -8.73 -27.34
CA PRO A 917 -5.31 -9.73 -27.78
C PRO A 917 -5.93 -10.58 -26.66
N ASN A 918 -5.23 -10.77 -25.54
CA ASN A 918 -5.68 -11.63 -24.42
C ASN A 918 -6.24 -10.84 -23.23
N ILE A 919 -6.58 -9.56 -23.43
CA ILE A 919 -7.07 -8.70 -22.35
C ILE A 919 -8.38 -9.24 -21.75
N ARG A 920 -8.44 -9.35 -20.42
CA ARG A 920 -9.65 -9.79 -19.69
C ARG A 920 -10.44 -8.63 -19.10
N LYS A 921 -9.74 -7.58 -18.63
CA LYS A 921 -10.38 -6.38 -18.07
C LYS A 921 -9.85 -5.12 -18.76
N LEU A 922 -10.75 -4.42 -19.44
CA LEU A 922 -10.42 -3.21 -20.17
C LEU A 922 -11.30 -2.05 -19.68
N LYS A 923 -10.66 -0.92 -19.34
CA LYS A 923 -11.36 0.36 -19.20
C LYS A 923 -10.82 1.35 -20.21
N CYS A 924 -11.69 1.89 -21.05
CA CYS A 924 -11.33 2.87 -22.08
C CYS A 924 -12.04 4.19 -21.85
N ARG A 925 -11.32 5.27 -22.11
CA ARG A 925 -11.91 6.55 -22.44
C ARG A 925 -11.84 6.72 -23.95
N LEU A 926 -12.99 6.96 -24.56
CA LEU A 926 -13.10 7.30 -25.97
C LEU A 926 -13.20 8.82 -26.07
N VAL A 927 -12.30 9.43 -26.85
CA VAL A 927 -12.33 10.87 -27.13
C VAL A 927 -12.80 11.03 -28.57
N VAL A 928 -13.82 11.87 -28.75
CA VAL A 928 -14.42 12.15 -30.05
C VAL A 928 -13.90 13.50 -30.50
N ASP A 929 -13.02 13.53 -31.49
CA ASP A 929 -12.64 14.78 -32.14
C ASP A 929 -13.84 15.37 -32.89
N CYS A 930 -14.12 16.65 -32.61
CA CYS A 930 -15.11 17.47 -33.31
C CYS A 930 -14.52 17.94 -34.65
N ASP A 931 -14.39 17.02 -35.62
CA ASP A 931 -14.15 17.43 -37.01
C ASP A 931 -15.51 17.71 -37.67
N PRO A 932 -15.87 18.99 -37.92
CA PRO A 932 -17.14 19.34 -38.56
C PRO A 932 -17.29 18.73 -39.97
N ALA A 933 -16.19 18.28 -40.60
CA ALA A 933 -16.26 17.57 -41.89
C ALA A 933 -16.74 16.10 -41.77
N LYS A 934 -16.76 15.52 -40.55
CA LYS A 934 -17.16 14.13 -40.27
C LYS A 934 -18.45 14.01 -39.45
N GLU A 935 -19.17 15.13 -39.25
CA GLU A 935 -20.51 15.17 -38.63
C GLU A 935 -21.48 14.25 -39.38
N GLY A 936 -22.05 13.26 -38.68
CA GLY A 936 -23.02 12.31 -39.22
C GLY A 936 -22.48 10.94 -39.63
N SER A 937 -21.19 10.65 -39.48
CA SER A 937 -20.65 9.29 -39.69
C SER A 937 -20.92 8.38 -38.48
N TYR A 938 -21.51 7.20 -38.72
CA TYR A 938 -21.67 6.15 -37.69
C TYR A 938 -20.29 5.69 -37.21
N ARG A 939 -20.11 5.70 -35.89
CA ARG A 939 -18.87 5.25 -35.25
C ARG A 939 -19.04 3.82 -34.77
N ILE A 940 -18.41 2.88 -35.47
CA ILE A 940 -18.44 1.44 -35.14
C ILE A 940 -17.26 1.09 -34.24
N LEU A 941 -17.52 0.54 -33.06
CA LEU A 941 -16.52 0.04 -32.13
C LEU A 941 -16.50 -1.50 -32.16
N VAL A 942 -15.48 -2.06 -32.79
CA VAL A 942 -15.33 -3.51 -32.97
C VAL A 942 -14.47 -4.11 -31.86
N LEU A 943 -15.07 -4.98 -31.04
CA LEU A 943 -14.43 -5.64 -29.88
C LEU A 943 -14.63 -7.17 -29.88
N ASP A 944 -15.31 -7.72 -30.87
CA ASP A 944 -15.66 -9.13 -31.01
C ASP A 944 -14.43 -10.06 -31.09
N PHE A 945 -13.31 -9.57 -31.65
CA PHE A 945 -12.05 -10.30 -31.73
C PHE A 945 -11.34 -10.46 -30.38
N LEU A 946 -11.74 -9.73 -29.33
CA LEU A 946 -11.20 -9.88 -27.97
C LEU A 946 -11.85 -11.06 -27.26
N GLY A 947 -11.45 -12.27 -27.65
CA GLY A 947 -12.07 -13.54 -27.22
C GLY A 947 -11.88 -13.92 -25.74
N GLN A 948 -11.19 -13.12 -24.94
CA GLN A 948 -11.04 -13.32 -23.48
C GLN A 948 -11.60 -12.16 -22.65
N LEU A 949 -12.19 -11.15 -23.27
CA LEU A 949 -12.66 -9.95 -22.59
C LEU A 949 -13.87 -10.28 -21.70
N GLU A 950 -13.69 -10.19 -20.38
CA GLU A 950 -14.74 -10.49 -19.40
C GLU A 950 -15.35 -9.23 -18.78
N SER A 951 -14.58 -8.15 -18.68
CA SER A 951 -15.01 -6.89 -18.07
C SER A 951 -14.64 -5.70 -18.94
N LEU A 952 -15.64 -4.94 -19.36
CA LEU A 952 -15.48 -3.76 -20.19
C LEU A 952 -16.10 -2.53 -19.50
N ASN A 953 -15.33 -1.45 -19.42
CA ASN A 953 -15.83 -0.14 -18.99
C ASN A 953 -15.48 0.88 -20.07
N LEU A 954 -16.49 1.48 -20.68
CA LEU A 954 -16.34 2.52 -21.69
C LEU A 954 -16.90 3.83 -21.16
N ARG A 955 -16.11 4.89 -21.26
CA ARG A 955 -16.54 6.26 -20.97
C ARG A 955 -16.29 7.12 -22.18
N LEU A 956 -17.33 7.78 -22.68
CA LEU A 956 -17.20 8.77 -23.74
C LEU A 956 -16.82 10.12 -23.13
N ARG A 957 -15.91 10.85 -23.79
CA ARG A 957 -15.64 12.26 -23.52
C ARG A 957 -15.93 13.04 -24.79
N THR A 958 -16.93 13.91 -24.72
CA THR A 958 -17.30 14.85 -25.81
C THR A 958 -17.01 16.28 -25.36
N GLU A 959 -16.69 17.17 -26.30
CA GLU A 959 -16.57 18.61 -26.04
C GLU A 959 -17.92 19.34 -26.22
N ILE A 960 -18.94 18.66 -26.75
CA ILE A 960 -20.27 19.19 -27.10
C ILE A 960 -21.34 18.17 -26.68
N ASP A 961 -22.51 18.65 -26.21
CA ASP A 961 -23.70 17.88 -25.80
C ASP A 961 -24.52 17.31 -27.00
N GLU A 962 -23.86 16.93 -28.09
CA GLU A 962 -24.54 16.42 -29.29
C GLU A 962 -24.59 14.88 -29.34
N ARG A 963 -25.66 14.35 -29.94
CA ARG A 963 -25.89 12.91 -30.09
C ARG A 963 -25.04 12.35 -31.23
N TYR A 964 -24.18 11.39 -30.91
CA TYR A 964 -23.41 10.66 -31.91
C TYR A 964 -23.97 9.24 -32.10
N PRO A 965 -24.21 8.81 -33.35
CA PRO A 965 -24.62 7.44 -33.60
C PRO A 965 -23.43 6.49 -33.40
N PHE A 966 -23.56 5.58 -32.42
CA PHE A 966 -22.59 4.52 -32.14
C PHE A 966 -23.17 3.15 -32.46
N GLU A 967 -22.32 2.28 -32.99
CA GLU A 967 -22.62 0.86 -33.14
C GLU A 967 -21.54 0.05 -32.41
N PHE A 968 -21.94 -0.93 -31.59
CA PHE A 968 -21.02 -1.75 -30.82
C PHE A 968 -21.04 -3.20 -31.30
N HIS A 969 -19.87 -3.73 -31.64
CA HIS A 969 -19.70 -5.18 -31.84
C HIS A 969 -18.96 -5.74 -30.64
N PHE A 970 -19.73 -6.09 -29.61
CA PHE A 970 -19.19 -6.58 -28.34
C PHE A 970 -18.70 -8.03 -28.46
N SER A 971 -17.69 -8.37 -27.65
CA SER A 971 -17.31 -9.77 -27.43
C SER A 971 -18.37 -10.52 -26.63
N LEU A 972 -18.72 -11.73 -27.08
CA LEU A 972 -19.71 -12.59 -26.42
C LEU A 972 -19.24 -13.14 -25.06
N THR A 973 -17.96 -12.97 -24.72
CA THR A 973 -17.39 -13.40 -23.43
C THR A 973 -17.61 -12.39 -22.30
N ILE A 974 -18.13 -11.21 -22.59
CA ILE A 974 -18.33 -10.14 -21.60
C ILE A 974 -19.30 -10.60 -20.51
N LYS A 975 -18.82 -10.53 -19.27
CA LYS A 975 -19.60 -10.78 -18.04
C LYS A 975 -19.98 -9.47 -17.35
N LYS A 976 -19.18 -8.42 -17.52
CA LYS A 976 -19.38 -7.11 -16.88
C LYS A 976 -19.28 -5.99 -17.90
N LEU A 977 -20.35 -5.22 -18.07
CA LEU A 977 -20.37 -4.05 -18.94
C LEU A 977 -20.70 -2.80 -18.12
N THR A 978 -19.91 -1.76 -18.33
CA THR A 978 -20.19 -0.41 -17.83
C THR A 978 -20.05 0.57 -18.97
N LEU A 979 -21.09 1.34 -19.21
CA LEU A 979 -21.10 2.42 -20.21
C LEU A 979 -21.36 3.75 -19.50
N SER A 980 -20.83 4.83 -20.04
CA SER A 980 -20.96 6.19 -19.47
C SER A 980 -20.86 7.26 -20.56
N CYS A 981 -21.75 8.25 -20.52
CA CYS A 981 -21.75 9.45 -21.37
C CYS A 981 -21.96 9.24 -22.88
N PHE A 982 -22.59 8.14 -23.31
CA PHE A 982 -22.78 7.86 -24.74
C PHE A 982 -24.02 8.49 -25.38
N CYS A 983 -25.01 8.92 -24.59
CA CYS A 983 -26.25 9.53 -25.07
C CYS A 983 -27.03 8.70 -26.11
N LEU A 984 -27.04 7.37 -25.97
CA LEU A 984 -27.70 6.42 -26.88
C LEU A 984 -29.24 6.48 -26.73
N PRO A 985 -30.01 6.27 -27.81
CA PRO A 985 -31.44 6.02 -27.68
C PRO A 985 -31.71 4.66 -27.04
N TRP A 986 -32.79 4.53 -26.27
CA TRP A 986 -33.17 3.26 -25.63
C TRP A 986 -33.41 2.10 -26.61
N SER A 987 -33.64 2.36 -27.90
CA SER A 987 -33.72 1.33 -28.95
C SER A 987 -32.46 0.45 -29.05
N ASP A 988 -31.31 1.00 -28.69
CA ASP A 988 -30.01 0.36 -28.90
C ASP A 988 -29.63 -0.58 -27.73
N ILE A 989 -30.46 -0.64 -26.69
CA ILE A 989 -30.26 -1.53 -25.53
C ILE A 989 -30.31 -3.01 -25.93
N SER A 990 -31.01 -3.34 -27.03
CA SER A 990 -31.12 -4.68 -27.60
C SER A 990 -29.76 -5.31 -27.89
N ALA A 991 -28.82 -4.55 -28.46
CA ALA A 991 -27.45 -5.02 -28.72
C ALA A 991 -26.68 -5.39 -27.43
N ILE A 992 -27.08 -4.84 -26.28
CA ILE A 992 -26.53 -5.19 -24.97
C ILE A 992 -27.26 -6.41 -24.37
N ALA A 993 -28.59 -6.49 -24.58
CA ALA A 993 -29.41 -7.62 -24.15
C ALA A 993 -28.97 -8.94 -24.80
N ASP A 994 -28.54 -8.89 -26.07
CA ASP A 994 -28.05 -10.05 -26.84
C ASP A 994 -26.77 -10.70 -26.27
N LEU A 995 -26.12 -10.10 -25.26
CA LEU A 995 -24.90 -10.65 -24.65
C LEU A 995 -25.19 -11.87 -23.76
N PRO A 996 -24.77 -13.10 -24.16
CA PRO A 996 -25.23 -14.34 -23.54
C PRO A 996 -24.63 -14.62 -22.16
N ASN A 997 -23.58 -13.89 -21.80
CA ASN A 997 -22.80 -14.09 -20.57
C ASN A 997 -22.85 -12.89 -19.62
N LEU A 998 -23.63 -11.86 -19.94
CA LEU A 998 -23.68 -10.62 -19.16
C LEU A 998 -24.30 -10.87 -17.78
N GLN A 999 -23.51 -10.62 -16.73
CA GLN A 999 -23.90 -10.79 -15.33
C GLN A 999 -24.06 -9.47 -14.59
N VAL A 1000 -23.35 -8.43 -15.01
CA VAL A 1000 -23.49 -7.09 -14.43
C VAL A 1000 -23.49 -6.02 -15.51
N LEU A 1001 -24.53 -5.20 -15.49
CA LEU A 1001 -24.73 -4.07 -16.37
C LEU A 1001 -24.80 -2.79 -15.52
N LYS A 1002 -24.03 -1.79 -15.93
CA LYS A 1002 -24.03 -0.46 -15.31
C LYS A 1002 -24.17 0.61 -16.38
N LEU A 1003 -25.26 1.37 -16.31
CA LEU A 1003 -25.55 2.48 -17.19
C LEU A 1003 -25.44 3.76 -16.36
N LEU A 1004 -24.43 4.57 -16.65
CA LEU A 1004 -24.05 5.72 -15.81
C LEU A 1004 -24.06 7.01 -16.63
N GLU A 1005 -24.27 8.17 -15.99
CA GLU A 1005 -23.98 9.50 -16.54
C GLU A 1005 -24.50 9.69 -17.99
N GLN A 1006 -25.82 9.73 -18.18
CA GLN A 1006 -26.45 9.89 -19.51
C GLN A 1006 -25.96 8.88 -20.57
N THR A 1007 -25.75 7.62 -20.19
CA THR A 1007 -25.43 6.57 -21.19
C THR A 1007 -26.54 6.42 -22.22
N PHE A 1008 -27.78 6.38 -21.76
CA PHE A 1008 -28.99 6.37 -22.58
C PHE A 1008 -29.77 7.66 -22.32
N VAL A 1009 -30.44 8.17 -23.35
CA VAL A 1009 -31.24 9.39 -23.33
C VAL A 1009 -32.66 9.07 -23.80
N GLY A 1010 -33.64 9.58 -23.07
CA GLY A 1010 -35.05 9.38 -23.31
C GLY A 1010 -35.81 9.09 -22.03
N GLU A 1011 -36.97 9.73 -21.91
CA GLU A 1011 -37.82 9.66 -20.71
C GLU A 1011 -38.41 8.26 -20.47
N GLU A 1012 -38.58 7.45 -21.52
CA GLU A 1012 -39.21 6.13 -21.42
C GLU A 1012 -38.28 5.00 -21.89
N TRP A 1013 -38.08 4.01 -21.02
CA TRP A 1013 -37.52 2.72 -21.38
C TRP A 1013 -38.64 1.67 -21.39
N ASN A 1014 -39.09 1.29 -22.59
CA ASN A 1014 -40.17 0.32 -22.79
C ASN A 1014 -39.60 -1.00 -23.33
N MET A 1015 -39.45 -1.99 -22.45
CA MET A 1015 -38.94 -3.31 -22.82
C MET A 1015 -40.03 -4.13 -23.52
N LYS A 1016 -39.75 -4.62 -24.72
CA LYS A 1016 -40.67 -5.43 -25.54
C LYS A 1016 -40.20 -6.87 -25.68
N GLU A 1017 -38.99 -7.06 -26.18
CA GLU A 1017 -38.42 -8.38 -26.53
C GLU A 1017 -37.03 -8.58 -25.92
N GLU A 1018 -36.51 -7.59 -25.19
CA GLU A 1018 -35.16 -7.65 -24.61
C GLU A 1018 -35.11 -8.59 -23.41
N GLU A 1019 -34.23 -9.59 -23.51
CA GLU A 1019 -33.99 -10.58 -22.45
C GLU A 1019 -32.55 -10.54 -21.96
N PHE A 1020 -32.37 -10.53 -20.63
CA PHE A 1020 -31.07 -10.52 -19.96
C PHE A 1020 -30.86 -11.83 -19.17
N PRO A 1021 -30.53 -12.95 -19.84
CA PRO A 1021 -30.69 -14.30 -19.29
C PRO A 1021 -29.80 -14.61 -18.08
N LYS A 1022 -28.65 -13.93 -17.93
CA LYS A 1022 -27.69 -14.17 -16.84
C LYS A 1022 -27.44 -12.95 -15.95
N LEU A 1023 -28.19 -11.86 -16.15
CA LEU A 1023 -27.94 -10.61 -15.45
C LEU A 1023 -28.32 -10.75 -13.98
N GLN A 1024 -27.34 -10.52 -13.10
CA GLN A 1024 -27.48 -10.60 -11.64
C GLN A 1024 -27.51 -9.22 -10.98
N PHE A 1025 -26.88 -8.22 -11.62
CA PHE A 1025 -26.79 -6.87 -11.08
C PHE A 1025 -27.05 -5.83 -12.17
N LEU A 1026 -28.02 -4.95 -11.92
CA LEU A 1026 -28.33 -3.81 -12.76
C LEU A 1026 -28.14 -2.51 -11.97
N LYS A 1027 -27.38 -1.56 -12.52
CA LYS A 1027 -27.27 -0.21 -11.97
C LYS A 1027 -27.64 0.83 -13.03
N LEU A 1028 -28.58 1.69 -12.68
CA LEU A 1028 -28.95 2.89 -13.41
C LEU A 1028 -28.53 4.10 -12.58
N ALA A 1029 -27.67 4.95 -13.11
CA ALA A 1029 -27.19 6.11 -12.37
C ALA A 1029 -27.11 7.38 -13.22
N SER A 1030 -27.65 8.48 -12.70
CA SER A 1030 -27.61 9.80 -13.35
C SER A 1030 -28.14 9.75 -14.80
N LEU A 1031 -29.30 9.12 -14.99
CA LEU A 1031 -30.03 9.06 -16.25
C LEU A 1031 -31.23 10.03 -16.23
N ASP A 1032 -31.71 10.43 -17.41
CA ASP A 1032 -32.89 11.29 -17.61
C ASP A 1032 -34.22 10.52 -17.65
N ILE A 1033 -34.17 9.21 -17.40
CA ILE A 1033 -35.32 8.31 -17.41
C ILE A 1033 -36.41 8.75 -16.40
N VAL A 1034 -37.66 8.75 -16.88
CA VAL A 1034 -38.87 9.07 -16.12
C VAL A 1034 -39.70 7.81 -15.86
N LYS A 1035 -39.81 6.94 -16.86
CA LYS A 1035 -40.64 5.73 -16.82
C LYS A 1035 -39.87 4.53 -17.38
N TRP A 1036 -39.85 3.44 -16.62
CA TRP A 1036 -39.35 2.14 -17.05
C TRP A 1036 -40.52 1.14 -17.03
N THR A 1037 -40.86 0.55 -18.18
CA THR A 1037 -41.90 -0.48 -18.28
C THR A 1037 -41.38 -1.79 -18.86
N ALA A 1038 -41.90 -2.89 -18.34
CA ALA A 1038 -41.67 -4.24 -18.84
C ALA A 1038 -42.88 -5.12 -18.51
N LEU A 1039 -43.39 -5.86 -19.50
CA LEU A 1039 -44.59 -6.69 -19.34
C LEU A 1039 -44.35 -7.88 -18.40
N GLU A 1040 -43.22 -8.60 -18.56
CA GLU A 1040 -42.88 -9.80 -17.81
C GLU A 1040 -41.41 -9.78 -17.36
N CYS A 1041 -41.11 -9.07 -16.26
CA CYS A 1041 -39.74 -8.98 -15.74
C CYS A 1041 -39.10 -10.32 -15.37
N GLU A 1042 -39.89 -11.36 -15.05
CA GLU A 1042 -39.36 -12.71 -14.77
C GLU A 1042 -38.68 -13.32 -16.01
N ASN A 1043 -39.20 -13.03 -17.20
CA ASN A 1043 -38.64 -13.46 -18.47
C ASN A 1043 -37.47 -12.55 -18.91
N SER A 1044 -37.61 -11.24 -18.74
CA SER A 1044 -36.54 -10.30 -19.08
C SER A 1044 -35.34 -10.38 -18.12
N PHE A 1045 -35.54 -10.71 -16.85
CA PHE A 1045 -34.52 -10.69 -15.80
C PHE A 1045 -34.55 -11.93 -14.89
N PRO A 1046 -34.39 -13.16 -15.42
CA PRO A 1046 -34.63 -14.40 -14.68
C PRO A 1046 -33.61 -14.69 -13.55
N ARG A 1047 -32.54 -13.89 -13.44
CA ARG A 1047 -31.46 -14.09 -12.46
C ARG A 1047 -31.07 -12.82 -11.71
N LEU A 1048 -31.85 -11.76 -11.83
CA LEU A 1048 -31.52 -10.48 -11.22
C LEU A 1048 -31.60 -10.60 -9.69
N GLN A 1049 -30.49 -10.27 -9.02
CA GLN A 1049 -30.33 -10.32 -7.56
C GLN A 1049 -30.31 -8.93 -6.95
N LYS A 1050 -29.74 -7.95 -7.65
CA LYS A 1050 -29.58 -6.60 -7.11
C LYS A 1050 -29.84 -5.52 -8.16
N LEU A 1051 -30.72 -4.59 -7.80
CA LEU A 1051 -31.00 -3.38 -8.56
C LEU A 1051 -30.49 -2.16 -7.79
N VAL A 1052 -29.78 -1.26 -8.46
CA VAL A 1052 -29.29 0.00 -7.88
C VAL A 1052 -29.76 1.17 -8.74
N LEU A 1053 -30.53 2.08 -8.14
CA LEU A 1053 -30.97 3.33 -8.75
C LEU A 1053 -30.29 4.49 -8.02
N GLU A 1054 -29.50 5.28 -8.73
CA GLU A 1054 -28.70 6.35 -8.13
C GLU A 1054 -28.86 7.67 -8.90
N ASN A 1055 -29.17 8.79 -8.22
CA ASN A 1055 -29.30 10.13 -8.84
C ASN A 1055 -30.24 10.16 -10.07
N CYS A 1056 -31.29 9.32 -10.11
CA CYS A 1056 -32.30 9.31 -11.17
C CYS A 1056 -33.50 10.14 -10.69
N TYR A 1057 -33.35 11.47 -10.66
CA TYR A 1057 -34.27 12.38 -9.99
C TYR A 1057 -35.70 12.37 -10.54
N ASN A 1058 -35.83 12.13 -11.84
CA ASN A 1058 -37.12 12.18 -12.55
C ASN A 1058 -37.78 10.80 -12.66
N LEU A 1059 -37.13 9.72 -12.24
CA LEU A 1059 -37.69 8.37 -12.35
C LEU A 1059 -38.89 8.24 -11.41
N VAL A 1060 -40.09 8.10 -11.97
CA VAL A 1060 -41.36 7.98 -11.24
C VAL A 1060 -41.81 6.53 -11.17
N GLU A 1061 -41.70 5.79 -12.27
CA GLU A 1061 -42.30 4.46 -12.41
C GLU A 1061 -41.25 3.42 -12.81
N ILE A 1062 -41.19 2.34 -12.04
CA ILE A 1062 -40.44 1.13 -12.37
C ILE A 1062 -41.41 -0.04 -12.55
N PRO A 1063 -41.07 -1.10 -13.32
CA PRO A 1063 -42.01 -2.16 -13.63
C PRO A 1063 -42.47 -2.89 -12.35
N SER A 1064 -43.78 -2.86 -12.06
CA SER A 1064 -44.34 -3.58 -10.90
C SER A 1064 -44.10 -5.09 -11.00
N SER A 1065 -44.02 -5.64 -12.22
CA SER A 1065 -43.68 -7.04 -12.48
C SER A 1065 -42.29 -7.46 -11.95
N LEU A 1066 -41.42 -6.53 -11.53
CA LEU A 1066 -40.22 -6.84 -10.73
C LEU A 1066 -40.55 -7.53 -9.40
N GLY A 1067 -41.75 -7.29 -8.86
CA GLY A 1067 -42.29 -8.01 -7.71
C GLY A 1067 -42.27 -9.52 -7.93
N ASN A 1068 -42.52 -10.01 -9.14
CA ASN A 1068 -42.55 -11.44 -9.47
C ASN A 1068 -41.15 -12.08 -9.63
N VAL A 1069 -40.07 -11.30 -9.61
CA VAL A 1069 -38.70 -11.84 -9.79
C VAL A 1069 -38.23 -12.46 -8.48
N SER A 1070 -38.38 -13.79 -8.36
CA SER A 1070 -38.04 -14.55 -7.15
C SER A 1070 -36.55 -14.51 -6.77
N THR A 1071 -35.66 -14.19 -7.70
CA THR A 1071 -34.21 -14.10 -7.44
C THR A 1071 -33.76 -12.74 -6.89
N LEU A 1072 -34.65 -11.76 -6.85
CA LEU A 1072 -34.32 -10.38 -6.47
C LEU A 1072 -34.17 -10.28 -4.95
N ASP A 1073 -32.96 -9.98 -4.50
CA ASP A 1073 -32.61 -9.91 -3.08
C ASP A 1073 -32.63 -8.47 -2.56
N ILE A 1074 -32.18 -7.50 -3.37
CA ILE A 1074 -31.91 -6.13 -2.93
C ILE A 1074 -32.31 -5.08 -3.98
N ILE A 1075 -33.03 -4.03 -3.55
CA ILE A 1075 -33.14 -2.75 -4.27
C ILE A 1075 -32.47 -1.65 -3.44
N GLU A 1076 -31.48 -0.98 -4.03
CA GLU A 1076 -30.81 0.20 -3.45
C GLU A 1076 -31.26 1.47 -4.18
N LEU A 1077 -31.82 2.41 -3.43
CA LEU A 1077 -32.23 3.73 -3.89
C LEU A 1077 -31.32 4.79 -3.27
N SER A 1078 -30.65 5.56 -4.11
CA SER A 1078 -29.92 6.75 -3.68
C SER A 1078 -30.37 7.94 -4.51
N ASP A 1079 -30.88 8.99 -3.87
CA ASP A 1079 -31.24 10.24 -4.57
C ASP A 1079 -32.26 10.06 -5.72
N CYS A 1080 -33.26 9.20 -5.51
CA CYS A 1080 -34.36 8.93 -6.46
C CYS A 1080 -35.73 9.16 -5.78
N PRO A 1081 -36.10 10.42 -5.47
CA PRO A 1081 -37.24 10.73 -4.61
C PRO A 1081 -38.60 10.30 -5.19
N SER A 1082 -38.73 10.30 -6.51
CA SER A 1082 -40.01 10.12 -7.20
C SER A 1082 -40.42 8.66 -7.39
N CYS A 1083 -39.48 7.70 -7.30
CA CYS A 1083 -39.75 6.27 -7.52
C CYS A 1083 -40.10 5.49 -6.24
N ALA A 1084 -40.12 6.14 -5.08
CA ALA A 1084 -40.25 5.47 -3.79
C ALA A 1084 -41.58 4.70 -3.63
N SER A 1085 -42.69 5.24 -4.17
CA SER A 1085 -44.00 4.56 -4.12
C SER A 1085 -44.00 3.25 -4.91
N SER A 1086 -43.44 3.26 -6.11
CA SER A 1086 -43.36 2.08 -6.98
C SER A 1086 -42.48 0.97 -6.38
N VAL A 1087 -41.39 1.34 -5.69
CA VAL A 1087 -40.52 0.39 -4.99
C VAL A 1087 -41.20 -0.22 -3.76
N ASN A 1088 -42.02 0.56 -3.04
CA ASN A 1088 -42.78 0.06 -1.89
C ASN A 1088 -43.82 -0.99 -2.34
N GLU A 1089 -44.49 -0.77 -3.47
CA GLU A 1089 -45.43 -1.75 -4.04
C GLU A 1089 -44.73 -3.08 -4.35
N ILE A 1090 -43.53 -3.04 -4.96
CA ILE A 1090 -42.71 -4.23 -5.23
C ILE A 1090 -42.31 -4.94 -3.93
N GLN A 1091 -41.99 -4.18 -2.88
CA GLN A 1091 -41.65 -4.74 -1.58
C GLN A 1091 -42.84 -5.47 -0.94
N GLU A 1092 -44.03 -4.89 -0.99
CA GLU A 1092 -45.26 -5.53 -0.49
C GLU A 1092 -45.56 -6.82 -1.26
N GLU A 1093 -45.38 -6.82 -2.58
CA GLU A 1093 -45.60 -7.98 -3.44
C GLU A 1093 -44.61 -9.12 -3.12
N GLN A 1094 -43.31 -8.83 -3.00
CA GLN A 1094 -42.27 -9.81 -2.61
C GLN A 1094 -42.55 -10.43 -1.23
N ILE A 1095 -42.97 -9.61 -0.25
CA ILE A 1095 -43.34 -10.09 1.08
C ILE A 1095 -44.57 -11.00 1.00
N SER A 1096 -45.58 -10.62 0.21
CA SER A 1096 -46.80 -11.43 0.03
C SER A 1096 -46.53 -12.80 -0.59
N MET A 1097 -45.49 -12.91 -1.42
CA MET A 1097 -45.02 -14.16 -2.02
C MET A 1097 -44.07 -14.97 -1.14
N GLY A 1098 -43.81 -14.52 0.09
CA GLY A 1098 -43.00 -15.24 1.08
C GLY A 1098 -41.50 -14.92 1.04
N ASN A 1099 -41.05 -13.93 0.26
CA ASN A 1099 -39.66 -13.47 0.27
C ASN A 1099 -39.44 -12.46 1.41
N THR A 1100 -39.40 -12.95 2.65
CA THR A 1100 -39.22 -12.10 3.84
C THR A 1100 -37.82 -11.53 3.99
N ASP A 1101 -36.83 -12.05 3.23
CA ASP A 1101 -35.43 -11.63 3.28
C ASP A 1101 -35.10 -10.52 2.28
N PHE A 1102 -36.05 -10.12 1.42
CA PHE A 1102 -35.91 -9.02 0.47
C PHE A 1102 -35.65 -7.68 1.17
N LYS A 1103 -34.67 -6.92 0.67
CA LYS A 1103 -34.24 -5.65 1.29
C LYS A 1103 -34.36 -4.47 0.34
N VAL A 1104 -35.07 -3.44 0.78
CA VAL A 1104 -35.02 -2.10 0.18
C VAL A 1104 -34.13 -1.21 1.05
N ILE A 1105 -33.11 -0.62 0.45
CA ILE A 1105 -32.17 0.28 1.12
C ILE A 1105 -32.29 1.66 0.47
N SER A 1106 -32.77 2.65 1.21
CA SER A 1106 -32.90 4.03 0.73
C SER A 1106 -31.89 4.96 1.43
N SER A 1107 -31.20 5.79 0.65
CA SER A 1107 -30.40 6.92 1.13
C SER A 1107 -30.78 8.20 0.38
N SER A 1108 -31.24 9.24 1.10
CA SER A 1108 -31.59 10.53 0.52
C SER A 1108 -30.55 11.60 0.87
N ARG A 1109 -30.05 12.33 -0.12
CA ARG A 1109 -29.43 13.66 0.07
C ARG A 1109 -30.54 14.69 0.21
N ASP A 1110 -30.46 15.51 1.24
CA ASP A 1110 -31.31 16.68 1.34
C ASP A 1110 -31.04 17.64 0.18
N VAL A 1111 -32.13 17.98 -0.50
CA VAL A 1111 -32.24 18.92 -1.61
C VAL A 1111 -31.94 20.33 -1.10
N LEU A 1112 -30.65 20.69 -1.02
CA LEU A 1112 -30.23 22.08 -0.75
C LEU A 1112 -29.15 22.59 -1.72
N SER A 1113 -28.62 21.76 -2.63
CA SER A 1113 -27.67 22.23 -3.65
C SER A 1113 -28.33 22.85 -4.88
N LEU A 1114 -29.61 22.61 -5.13
CA LEU A 1114 -30.35 23.21 -6.27
C LEU A 1114 -30.92 24.60 -5.95
N TYR A 1115 -31.09 24.95 -4.67
CA TYR A 1115 -31.57 26.29 -4.29
C TYR A 1115 -30.49 27.38 -4.39
N ILE A 1116 -29.20 27.03 -4.48
CA ILE A 1116 -28.11 28.01 -4.59
C ILE A 1116 -27.88 28.44 -6.05
N SER A 1117 -28.26 27.62 -7.05
CA SER A 1117 -28.21 28.03 -8.46
C SER A 1117 -29.37 28.94 -8.86
N GLU A 1118 -30.56 28.78 -8.28
CA GLU A 1118 -31.70 29.68 -8.56
C GLU A 1118 -31.60 31.02 -7.81
N LEU A 1119 -31.00 31.05 -6.61
CA LEU A 1119 -30.76 32.30 -5.86
C LEU A 1119 -29.64 33.18 -6.44
N LEU A 1120 -28.79 32.65 -7.32
CA LEU A 1120 -27.76 33.42 -8.03
C LEU A 1120 -28.21 33.92 -9.41
N SER A 1121 -29.42 33.54 -9.87
CA SER A 1121 -30.05 34.08 -11.09
C SER A 1121 -31.05 35.22 -10.84
N SER A 1122 -31.26 35.64 -9.59
CA SER A 1122 -32.26 36.67 -9.24
C SER A 1122 -31.69 37.92 -8.56
N SER A 1123 -30.41 38.24 -8.75
CA SER A 1123 -29.82 39.52 -8.29
C SER A 1123 -29.27 40.33 -9.45
N ASP A 1124 -30.13 40.61 -10.43
CA ASP A 1124 -30.04 41.81 -11.27
C ASP A 1124 -31.22 42.72 -10.87
N MET A 1125 -30.99 43.63 -9.90
CA MET A 1125 -31.58 44.98 -9.84
C MET A 1125 -31.07 45.71 -8.58
N HIS A 1126 -30.33 46.80 -8.85
CA HIS A 1126 -29.78 47.84 -7.98
C HIS A 1126 -28.38 47.66 -7.40
#